data_AF-A0A535PQ06-F1
#
_entry.id   AF-A0A535PQ06-F1
#
_cell.length_a   1.000
_cell.length_b   1.000
_cell.length_c   1.000
_cell.angle_alpha   90.00
_cell.angle_beta   90.00
_cell.angle_gamma   90.00
#
_symmetry.space_group_name_H-M   'P 1'
#
loop_
_entity.id
_entity.type
_entity.pdbx_description
1 polymer ?
#
loop_
_entity_poly.entity_id
_entity_poly.type
_entity_poly.pdbx_seq_one_letter_code
_entity_poly.pdbx_strand_id
1 'polypeptide(L)'
;MVKDLNDASYDRQAIETYWRALWEADDLWDIDIDHVNPEEKFYNLVEFPYPSAEGLHVGHVYTYSGADTFSRYIRMRGKKIFQPIGFDSFGIHAENFAIRVGIHPQELTSQTIEHYREQLKAMGAAWNWKHEIVTSDPHYYRWTQWLFLQFYKAGLAVRKEAPVLWCPGCLTVLAHEQLEGDRCERCGTRVTEKLLKQWYLRITAYADALLEGLDHLDWPEVSKTLQSEWIGRSRGCEVDFAVKGSNIRFAAFTTRPDTLFGVTFLALSPLHPLLVELIQGSEYEYAVRAFVKQLQIPDTAAETYSVGKSEKHGVFVGRYVVNPINGDKVPVYVADYVVSGYGTGIVMGVPAHDERDYEFAQNMGLPMRHVIRPEEGVEHDLWTGEGILINSGPFSGQSSTEAKESICEWLAQKGKGRRATQYRMHDWLISRQRYWGPPIPIIYCQRCGTVPVPEDQLPVLLPIVKDFRPTGTDKSPLAAVESFVQVTCPVCGGAAQRETDVSDNFLDSSWYYLRYPSSEFNDGPWDPERTARMLPVDIYFGGKEHVTRHHLYARFVTMALHDLGHLPFTEPFPHLRLHGLLIKDGFKMSKSRGNVVNPDEYVSLYGADNLRMYLLFCGPWEEGGDFSDKGMVGMERFTSRVWSLVTGNHQPGAGGVDLRMIDRTIKKV
;
A
#
# COMPACT_ATOMS: atom_id res chain seq x y z
N MET A 1 -47.15 -16.46 -7.20
CA MET A 1 -47.39 -17.22 -5.94
C MET A 1 -47.33 -16.29 -4.73
N VAL A 2 -48.25 -15.32 -4.62
CA VAL A 2 -48.37 -14.46 -3.41
C VAL A 2 -49.86 -14.35 -3.09
N LYS A 3 -50.50 -15.48 -2.78
CA LYS A 3 -51.95 -15.51 -2.53
C LYS A 3 -52.38 -16.02 -1.16
N ASP A 4 -51.47 -16.50 -0.31
CA ASP A 4 -51.80 -16.89 1.07
C ASP A 4 -50.64 -16.53 2.01
N LEU A 5 -50.52 -15.25 2.38
CA LEU A 5 -49.60 -14.78 3.43
C LEU A 5 -50.28 -14.65 4.80
N ASN A 6 -51.52 -15.11 4.95
CA ASN A 6 -52.36 -14.79 6.10
C ASN A 6 -52.03 -15.53 7.40
N ASP A 7 -50.97 -16.35 7.48
CA ASP A 7 -50.55 -16.96 8.76
C ASP A 7 -49.12 -17.57 8.79
N ALA A 8 -48.26 -17.29 7.80
CA ALA A 8 -46.95 -17.94 7.70
C ALA A 8 -45.83 -17.16 8.43
N SER A 9 -45.08 -17.85 9.29
CA SER A 9 -43.82 -17.38 9.87
C SER A 9 -42.85 -16.86 8.79
N TYR A 10 -42.04 -15.85 9.10
CA TYR A 10 -41.06 -15.26 8.18
C TYR A 10 -40.00 -16.30 7.76
N ASP A 11 -40.18 -16.91 6.58
CA ASP A 11 -39.24 -17.86 5.98
C ASP A 11 -38.21 -17.12 5.10
N ARG A 12 -37.11 -16.77 5.74
CA ARG A 12 -36.05 -15.92 5.21
C ARG A 12 -35.28 -16.62 4.08
N GLN A 13 -34.98 -17.91 4.25
CA GLN A 13 -34.24 -18.67 3.24
C GLN A 13 -35.04 -18.80 1.94
N ALA A 14 -36.35 -19.07 2.05
CA ALA A 14 -37.23 -19.12 0.88
C ALA A 14 -37.32 -17.76 0.17
N ILE A 15 -37.47 -16.67 0.93
CA ILE A 15 -37.59 -15.31 0.39
C ILE A 15 -36.29 -14.85 -0.26
N GLU A 16 -35.14 -15.00 0.42
CA GLU A 16 -33.84 -14.61 -0.11
C GLU A 16 -33.49 -15.40 -1.37
N THR A 17 -33.76 -16.72 -1.37
CA THR A 17 -33.53 -17.56 -2.56
C THR A 17 -34.40 -17.13 -3.73
N TYR A 18 -35.68 -16.85 -3.48
CA TYR A 18 -36.60 -16.37 -4.50
C TYR A 18 -36.12 -15.05 -5.13
N TRP A 19 -35.78 -14.04 -4.31
CA TRP A 19 -35.38 -12.73 -4.83
C TRP A 19 -34.03 -12.76 -5.54
N ARG A 20 -33.04 -13.51 -5.03
CA ARG A 20 -31.75 -13.69 -5.72
C ARG A 20 -31.96 -14.32 -7.10
N ALA A 21 -32.77 -15.39 -7.18
CA ALA A 21 -33.06 -16.05 -8.45
C ALA A 21 -33.77 -15.11 -9.43
N LEU A 22 -34.69 -14.28 -8.95
CA LEU A 22 -35.37 -13.28 -9.79
C LEU A 22 -34.40 -12.20 -10.30
N TRP A 23 -33.54 -11.66 -9.42
CA TRP A 23 -32.58 -10.63 -9.82
C TRP A 23 -31.53 -11.15 -10.81
N GLU A 24 -31.13 -12.42 -10.68
CA GLU A 24 -30.23 -13.08 -11.63
C GLU A 24 -30.94 -13.36 -12.97
N ALA A 25 -32.20 -13.81 -12.95
CA ALA A 25 -32.96 -14.03 -14.17
C ALA A 25 -33.29 -12.75 -14.95
N ASP A 26 -33.44 -11.63 -14.24
CA ASP A 26 -33.72 -10.31 -14.83
C ASP A 26 -32.45 -9.53 -15.20
N ASP A 27 -31.26 -10.08 -14.96
CA ASP A 27 -29.97 -9.38 -15.09
C ASP A 27 -30.00 -7.99 -14.42
N LEU A 28 -30.63 -7.90 -13.24
CA LEU A 28 -31.04 -6.62 -12.64
C LEU A 28 -29.87 -5.65 -12.40
N TRP A 29 -28.70 -6.22 -12.12
CA TRP A 29 -27.47 -5.51 -11.81
C TRP A 29 -26.56 -5.29 -13.03
N ASP A 30 -26.98 -5.74 -14.22
CA ASP A 30 -26.28 -5.39 -15.44
C ASP A 30 -26.57 -3.94 -15.85
N ILE A 31 -25.64 -3.37 -16.60
CA ILE A 31 -25.71 -2.03 -17.14
C ILE A 31 -25.19 -2.04 -18.58
N ASP A 32 -25.88 -1.34 -19.47
CA ASP A 32 -25.41 -1.14 -20.84
C ASP A 32 -24.28 -0.09 -20.84
N ILE A 33 -23.05 -0.58 -20.64
CA ILE A 33 -21.84 0.25 -20.57
C ILE A 33 -21.63 1.05 -21.87
N ASP A 34 -22.01 0.51 -23.02
CA ASP A 34 -21.75 1.16 -24.31
C ASP A 34 -22.65 2.39 -24.54
N HIS A 35 -23.87 2.37 -23.98
CA HIS A 35 -24.88 3.38 -24.26
C HIS A 35 -25.33 4.19 -23.04
N VAL A 36 -24.83 3.91 -21.83
CA VAL A 36 -25.20 4.67 -20.64
C VAL A 36 -24.86 6.16 -20.78
N ASN A 37 -25.78 7.01 -20.35
CA ASN A 37 -25.55 8.45 -20.20
C ASN A 37 -24.55 8.69 -19.05
N PRO A 38 -23.39 9.33 -19.29
CA PRO A 38 -22.42 9.65 -18.24
C PRO A 38 -23.01 10.39 -17.03
N GLU A 39 -24.06 11.19 -17.22
CA GLU A 39 -24.72 11.93 -16.13
C GLU A 39 -25.65 11.04 -15.28
N GLU A 40 -26.07 9.89 -15.80
CA GLU A 40 -26.94 8.95 -15.10
C GLU A 40 -26.18 7.77 -14.51
N LYS A 41 -24.98 7.47 -15.03
CA LYS A 41 -24.13 6.39 -14.50
C LYS A 41 -23.77 6.67 -13.02
N PHE A 42 -23.44 5.59 -12.32
CA PHE A 42 -22.77 5.67 -11.03
C PHE A 42 -21.91 4.42 -10.81
N TYR A 43 -20.60 4.59 -10.87
CA TYR A 43 -19.61 3.55 -10.63
C TYR A 43 -19.31 3.44 -9.13
N ASN A 44 -19.96 2.47 -8.50
CA ASN A 44 -19.83 2.15 -7.08
C ASN A 44 -18.84 1.00 -6.90
N LEU A 45 -17.60 1.31 -6.50
CA LEU A 45 -16.55 0.32 -6.37
C LEU A 45 -16.24 0.01 -4.91
N VAL A 46 -15.97 -1.26 -4.64
CA VAL A 46 -15.43 -1.74 -3.37
C VAL A 46 -14.16 -2.53 -3.63
N GLU A 47 -13.25 -2.53 -2.67
CA GLU A 47 -12.05 -3.38 -2.75
C GLU A 47 -12.43 -4.86 -2.94
N PHE A 48 -11.91 -5.47 -3.99
CA PHE A 48 -12.16 -6.88 -4.27
C PHE A 48 -11.41 -7.79 -3.28
N PRO A 49 -11.95 -8.98 -2.95
CA PRO A 49 -11.33 -9.87 -1.98
C PRO A 49 -10.07 -10.56 -2.50
N TYR A 50 -9.17 -10.91 -1.58
CA TYR A 50 -8.09 -11.88 -1.80
C TYR A 50 -8.62 -13.31 -1.54
N PRO A 51 -8.71 -14.21 -2.54
CA PRO A 51 -9.04 -15.63 -2.35
C PRO A 51 -7.81 -16.37 -1.76
N SER A 52 -7.46 -16.03 -0.53
CA SER A 52 -6.24 -16.44 0.18
C SER A 52 -6.53 -17.18 1.50
N ALA A 53 -7.78 -17.55 1.71
CA ALA A 53 -8.27 -18.26 2.86
C ALA A 53 -9.31 -19.29 2.45
N GLU A 54 -9.85 -20.01 3.42
CA GLU A 54 -10.93 -20.98 3.19
C GLU A 54 -12.21 -20.32 2.68
N GLY A 55 -12.43 -19.03 2.96
CA GLY A 55 -13.62 -18.28 2.57
C GLY A 55 -13.58 -16.83 3.08
N LEU A 56 -14.65 -16.09 2.80
CA LEU A 56 -14.94 -14.80 3.40
C LEU A 56 -15.08 -14.91 4.93
N HIS A 57 -14.92 -13.77 5.59
CA HIS A 57 -15.23 -13.59 7.01
C HIS A 57 -16.17 -12.39 7.17
N VAL A 58 -16.82 -12.23 8.32
CA VAL A 58 -17.81 -11.15 8.54
C VAL A 58 -17.26 -9.73 8.31
N GLY A 59 -15.95 -9.51 8.45
CA GLY A 59 -15.32 -8.24 8.04
C GLY A 59 -15.52 -7.91 6.55
N HIS A 60 -15.41 -8.88 5.64
CA HIS A 60 -15.73 -8.68 4.22
C HIS A 60 -17.20 -8.32 4.04
N VAL A 61 -18.08 -9.05 4.74
CA VAL A 61 -19.52 -8.82 4.68
C VAL A 61 -19.87 -7.41 5.18
N TYR A 62 -19.19 -6.92 6.21
CA TYR A 62 -19.35 -5.55 6.74
C TYR A 62 -19.02 -4.48 5.70
N THR A 63 -17.85 -4.61 5.05
CA THR A 63 -17.40 -3.71 3.99
C THR A 63 -18.40 -3.71 2.82
N TYR A 64 -18.75 -4.89 2.32
CA TYR A 64 -19.62 -5.04 1.16
C TYR A 64 -21.08 -4.65 1.44
N SER A 65 -21.57 -4.86 2.67
CA SER A 65 -22.93 -4.45 3.06
C SER A 65 -23.09 -2.93 3.02
N GLY A 66 -22.07 -2.18 3.46
CA GLY A 66 -22.09 -0.72 3.42
C GLY A 66 -22.13 -0.20 1.99
N ALA A 67 -21.19 -0.67 1.16
CA ALA A 67 -21.12 -0.31 -0.25
C ALA A 67 -22.40 -0.66 -1.03
N ASP A 68 -22.95 -1.86 -0.80
CA ASP A 68 -24.17 -2.32 -1.48
C ASP A 68 -25.42 -1.54 -1.04
N THR A 69 -25.53 -1.22 0.25
CA THR A 69 -26.65 -0.42 0.78
C THR A 69 -26.64 0.97 0.17
N PHE A 70 -25.46 1.59 0.06
CA PHE A 70 -25.30 2.88 -0.60
C PHE A 70 -25.65 2.81 -2.09
N SER A 71 -25.16 1.79 -2.79
CA SER A 71 -25.49 1.52 -4.20
C SER A 71 -27.00 1.42 -4.45
N ARG A 72 -27.71 0.61 -3.66
CA ARG A 72 -29.17 0.47 -3.75
C ARG A 72 -29.89 1.79 -3.49
N TYR A 73 -29.44 2.55 -2.49
CA TYR A 73 -29.97 3.89 -2.23
C TYR A 73 -29.80 4.83 -3.42
N ILE A 74 -28.61 4.86 -4.04
CA ILE A 74 -28.33 5.70 -5.22
C ILE A 74 -29.13 5.24 -6.44
N ARG A 75 -29.30 3.92 -6.65
CA ARG A 75 -30.16 3.37 -7.70
C ARG A 75 -31.61 3.83 -7.55
N MET A 76 -32.15 3.80 -6.33
CA MET A 76 -33.51 4.27 -6.03
C MET A 76 -33.69 5.77 -6.29
N ARG A 77 -32.60 6.54 -6.36
CA ARG A 77 -32.60 7.95 -6.76
C ARG A 77 -32.45 8.18 -8.27
N GLY A 78 -32.55 7.11 -9.07
CA GLY A 78 -32.63 7.17 -10.53
C GLY A 78 -31.30 6.96 -11.26
N LYS A 79 -30.19 6.75 -10.55
CA LYS A 79 -28.89 6.47 -11.17
C LYS A 79 -28.79 5.03 -11.71
N LYS A 80 -27.98 4.85 -12.73
CA LYS A 80 -27.61 3.55 -13.32
C LYS A 80 -26.33 3.05 -12.66
N ILE A 81 -26.48 2.12 -11.74
CA ILE A 81 -25.35 1.60 -10.96
C ILE A 81 -24.50 0.64 -11.79
N PHE A 82 -23.20 0.84 -11.73
CA PHE A 82 -22.19 -0.16 -12.06
C PHE A 82 -21.43 -0.54 -10.77
N GLN A 83 -21.63 -1.76 -10.29
CA GLN A 83 -20.97 -2.30 -9.09
C GLN A 83 -20.33 -3.65 -9.45
N PRO A 84 -19.15 -3.63 -10.10
CA PRO A 84 -18.44 -4.85 -10.44
C PRO A 84 -17.80 -5.46 -9.19
N ILE A 85 -17.42 -6.73 -9.31
CA ILE A 85 -16.62 -7.45 -8.32
C ILE A 85 -15.63 -8.35 -9.04
N GLY A 86 -14.58 -8.81 -8.36
CA GLY A 86 -13.56 -9.68 -8.92
C GLY A 86 -12.74 -10.32 -7.82
N PHE A 87 -11.56 -10.85 -8.16
CA PHE A 87 -10.71 -11.56 -7.22
C PHE A 87 -9.24 -11.21 -7.41
N ASP A 88 -8.60 -10.67 -6.36
CA ASP A 88 -7.16 -10.43 -6.35
C ASP A 88 -6.39 -11.71 -5.98
N SER A 89 -6.17 -12.53 -7.00
CA SER A 89 -5.86 -13.95 -6.88
C SER A 89 -4.38 -14.30 -7.01
N PHE A 90 -3.54 -13.33 -7.41
CA PHE A 90 -2.08 -13.47 -7.37
C PHE A 90 -1.49 -13.02 -6.02
N GLY A 91 -0.19 -13.28 -5.85
CA GLY A 91 0.58 -12.77 -4.73
C GLY A 91 0.75 -13.72 -3.56
N ILE A 92 1.45 -13.21 -2.55
CA ILE A 92 1.96 -14.00 -1.45
C ILE A 92 0.88 -14.65 -0.58
N HIS A 93 -0.29 -14.02 -0.44
CA HIS A 93 -1.32 -14.50 0.47
C HIS A 93 -1.93 -15.80 -0.07
N ALA A 94 -2.30 -15.82 -1.35
CA ALA A 94 -2.77 -17.03 -2.04
C ALA A 94 -1.67 -18.11 -2.08
N GLU A 95 -0.43 -17.73 -2.40
CA GLU A 95 0.69 -18.67 -2.46
C GLU A 95 1.00 -19.32 -1.11
N ASN A 96 1.06 -18.53 -0.02
CA ASN A 96 1.29 -19.06 1.31
C ASN A 96 0.15 -19.98 1.77
N PHE A 97 -1.09 -19.67 1.39
CA PHE A 97 -2.21 -20.55 1.66
C PHE A 97 -2.05 -21.89 0.92
N ALA A 98 -1.67 -21.85 -0.36
CA ALA A 98 -1.35 -23.03 -1.17
C ALA A 98 -0.22 -23.88 -0.57
N ILE A 99 0.87 -23.26 -0.11
CA ILE A 99 1.97 -23.95 0.59
C ILE A 99 1.47 -24.65 1.86
N ARG A 100 0.62 -23.98 2.65
CA ARG A 100 0.11 -24.50 3.92
C ARG A 100 -0.79 -25.72 3.74
N VAL A 101 -1.65 -25.72 2.71
CA VAL A 101 -2.56 -26.84 2.43
C VAL A 101 -1.94 -27.92 1.54
N GLY A 102 -0.79 -27.63 0.91
CA GLY A 102 -0.07 -28.58 0.07
C GLY A 102 -0.69 -28.79 -1.32
N ILE A 103 -1.45 -27.81 -1.83
CA ILE A 103 -2.09 -27.83 -3.16
C ILE A 103 -1.39 -26.79 -4.05
N HIS A 104 -1.29 -27.05 -5.35
CA HIS A 104 -0.70 -26.08 -6.28
C HIS A 104 -1.54 -24.78 -6.31
N PRO A 105 -0.93 -23.58 -6.29
CA PRO A 105 -1.68 -22.33 -6.14
C PRO A 105 -2.71 -22.12 -7.24
N GLN A 106 -2.40 -22.47 -8.50
CA GLN A 106 -3.38 -22.38 -9.60
C GLN A 106 -4.65 -23.21 -9.35
N GLU A 107 -4.50 -24.44 -8.84
CA GLU A 107 -5.64 -25.32 -8.57
C GLU A 107 -6.45 -24.81 -7.37
N LEU A 108 -5.76 -24.46 -6.29
CA LEU A 108 -6.40 -23.96 -5.07
C LEU A 108 -7.12 -22.63 -5.29
N THR A 109 -6.50 -21.72 -6.05
CA THR A 109 -7.08 -20.41 -6.36
C THR A 109 -8.40 -20.56 -7.11
N SER A 110 -8.48 -21.45 -8.11
CA SER A 110 -9.75 -21.71 -8.81
C SER A 110 -10.84 -22.21 -7.86
N GLN A 111 -10.52 -23.18 -6.99
CA GLN A 111 -11.48 -23.71 -6.00
C GLN A 111 -11.92 -22.64 -4.99
N THR A 112 -10.98 -21.81 -4.53
CA THR A 112 -11.24 -20.76 -3.54
C THR A 112 -12.09 -19.64 -4.14
N ILE A 113 -11.85 -19.27 -5.41
CA ILE A 113 -12.65 -18.28 -6.12
C ILE A 113 -14.11 -18.73 -6.24
N GLU A 114 -14.36 -20.00 -6.61
CA GLU A 114 -15.73 -20.53 -6.67
C GLU A 114 -16.44 -20.40 -5.32
N HIS A 115 -15.77 -20.80 -4.23
CA HIS A 115 -16.36 -20.69 -2.90
C HIS A 115 -16.63 -19.23 -2.49
N TYR A 116 -15.69 -18.31 -2.74
CA TYR A 116 -15.91 -16.89 -2.48
C TYR A 116 -17.07 -16.34 -3.33
N ARG A 117 -17.20 -16.76 -4.59
CA ARG A 117 -18.32 -16.38 -5.46
C ARG A 117 -19.65 -16.84 -4.89
N GLU A 118 -19.75 -18.08 -4.41
CA GLU A 118 -20.94 -18.60 -3.74
C GLU A 118 -21.31 -17.76 -2.52
N GLN A 119 -20.34 -17.43 -1.66
CA GLN A 119 -20.58 -16.60 -0.47
C GLN A 119 -21.01 -15.17 -0.83
N LEU A 120 -20.37 -14.55 -1.82
CA LEU A 120 -20.73 -13.22 -2.33
C LEU A 120 -22.14 -13.20 -2.94
N LYS A 121 -22.54 -14.26 -3.68
CA LYS A 121 -23.91 -14.43 -4.17
C LYS A 121 -24.89 -14.64 -3.01
N ALA A 122 -24.52 -15.43 -2.00
CA ALA A 122 -25.34 -15.67 -0.82
C ALA A 122 -25.64 -14.38 -0.03
N MET A 123 -24.73 -13.41 -0.03
CA MET A 123 -24.97 -12.08 0.55
C MET A 123 -26.11 -11.29 -0.13
N GLY A 124 -26.51 -11.65 -1.35
CA GLY A 124 -27.57 -10.95 -2.08
C GLY A 124 -27.24 -9.50 -2.45
N ALA A 125 -25.96 -9.15 -2.56
CA ALA A 125 -25.53 -7.82 -3.01
C ALA A 125 -25.67 -7.65 -4.53
N ALA A 126 -25.72 -6.40 -4.97
CA ALA A 126 -25.95 -5.94 -6.34
C ALA A 126 -24.70 -6.05 -7.22
N TRP A 127 -24.06 -7.22 -7.23
CA TRP A 127 -22.87 -7.47 -8.01
C TRP A 127 -23.17 -7.58 -9.50
N ASN A 128 -22.38 -6.88 -10.32
CA ASN A 128 -22.31 -7.15 -11.75
C ASN A 128 -21.29 -8.26 -12.01
N TRP A 129 -21.79 -9.50 -12.15
CA TRP A 129 -20.97 -10.69 -12.42
C TRP A 129 -20.47 -10.79 -13.87
N LYS A 130 -21.11 -10.10 -14.82
CA LYS A 130 -20.71 -10.09 -16.23
C LYS A 130 -19.34 -9.43 -16.43
N HIS A 131 -19.05 -8.46 -15.58
CA HIS A 131 -17.78 -7.76 -15.55
C HIS A 131 -16.80 -8.30 -14.50
N GLU A 132 -16.92 -9.57 -14.11
CA GLU A 132 -15.98 -10.21 -13.18
C GLU A 132 -14.55 -10.24 -13.77
N ILE A 133 -13.55 -10.02 -12.92
CA ILE A 133 -12.14 -10.19 -13.26
C ILE A 133 -11.43 -11.08 -12.22
N VAL A 134 -10.43 -11.82 -12.68
CA VAL A 134 -9.54 -12.63 -11.85
C VAL A 134 -8.11 -12.23 -12.19
N THR A 135 -7.35 -11.70 -11.23
CA THR A 135 -6.02 -11.13 -11.54
C THR A 135 -4.99 -12.17 -11.99
N SER A 136 -5.18 -13.45 -11.64
CA SER A 136 -4.34 -14.57 -12.08
C SER A 136 -4.70 -15.14 -13.46
N ASP A 137 -5.75 -14.64 -14.10
CA ASP A 137 -6.11 -15.02 -15.47
C ASP A 137 -5.12 -14.37 -16.47
N PRO A 138 -4.53 -15.13 -17.42
CA PRO A 138 -3.71 -14.57 -18.50
C PRO A 138 -4.36 -13.45 -19.31
N HIS A 139 -5.69 -13.44 -19.46
CA HIS A 139 -6.43 -12.36 -20.10
C HIS A 139 -6.38 -11.04 -19.31
N TYR A 140 -6.16 -11.11 -17.99
CA TYR A 140 -5.95 -9.96 -17.13
C TYR A 140 -4.46 -9.58 -17.07
N TYR A 141 -3.59 -10.48 -16.60
CA TYR A 141 -2.21 -10.10 -16.29
C TYR A 141 -1.34 -9.82 -17.52
N ARG A 142 -1.77 -10.20 -18.74
CA ARG A 142 -1.15 -9.68 -19.98
C ARG A 142 -1.11 -8.15 -19.99
N TRP A 143 -2.11 -7.51 -19.40
CA TRP A 143 -2.24 -6.06 -19.35
C TRP A 143 -1.47 -5.46 -18.18
N THR A 144 -1.31 -6.19 -17.07
CA THR A 144 -0.33 -5.86 -16.04
C THR A 144 1.09 -5.85 -16.64
N GLN A 145 1.43 -6.84 -17.46
CA GLN A 145 2.70 -6.91 -18.18
C GLN A 145 2.86 -5.75 -19.17
N TRP A 146 1.81 -5.44 -19.93
CA TRP A 146 1.78 -4.29 -20.84
C TRP A 146 2.00 -2.96 -20.08
N LEU A 147 1.35 -2.78 -18.93
CA LEU A 147 1.50 -1.61 -18.07
C LEU A 147 2.94 -1.44 -17.58
N PHE A 148 3.56 -2.54 -17.14
CA PHE A 148 4.99 -2.54 -16.81
C PHE A 148 5.86 -2.12 -18.01
N LEU A 149 5.56 -2.60 -19.22
CA LEU A 149 6.31 -2.22 -20.42
C LEU A 149 6.16 -0.72 -20.75
N GLN A 150 4.97 -0.14 -20.57
CA GLN A 150 4.77 1.31 -20.76
C GLN A 150 5.63 2.10 -19.77
N PHE A 151 5.63 1.70 -18.50
CA PHE A 151 6.48 2.33 -17.49
C PHE A 151 7.96 2.13 -17.75
N TYR A 152 8.38 0.98 -18.27
CA TYR A 152 9.77 0.74 -18.67
C TYR A 152 10.18 1.68 -19.82
N LYS A 153 9.36 1.79 -20.86
CA LYS A 153 9.60 2.69 -22.00
C LYS A 153 9.65 4.16 -21.59
N ALA A 154 8.85 4.55 -20.60
CA ALA A 154 8.83 5.89 -20.02
C ALA A 154 9.98 6.18 -19.03
N GLY A 155 10.82 5.19 -18.71
CA GLY A 155 11.88 5.33 -17.70
C GLY A 155 11.36 5.38 -16.26
N LEU A 156 10.12 4.95 -16.03
CA LEU A 156 9.48 4.82 -14.71
C LEU A 156 9.71 3.44 -14.08
N ALA A 157 9.81 2.37 -14.87
CA ALA A 157 10.25 1.06 -14.38
C ALA A 157 11.77 0.92 -14.57
N VAL A 158 12.51 0.88 -13.46
CA VAL A 158 13.97 0.86 -13.44
C VAL A 158 14.51 -0.32 -12.65
N ARG A 159 15.61 -0.90 -13.13
CA ARG A 159 16.33 -1.97 -12.43
C ARG A 159 17.59 -1.39 -11.80
N LYS A 160 17.68 -1.45 -10.47
CA LYS A 160 18.85 -0.96 -9.71
C LYS A 160 19.23 -1.94 -8.61
N GLU A 161 20.51 -1.94 -8.26
CA GLU A 161 20.99 -2.63 -7.06
C GLU A 161 20.87 -1.67 -5.88
N ALA A 162 20.18 -2.10 -4.84
CA ALA A 162 19.96 -1.31 -3.64
C ALA A 162 19.77 -2.23 -2.43
N PRO A 163 19.96 -1.72 -1.20
CA PRO A 163 19.44 -2.35 -0.02
C PRO A 163 17.94 -2.56 -0.15
N VAL A 164 17.50 -3.80 0.03
CA VAL A 164 16.10 -4.18 0.01
C VAL A 164 15.71 -4.82 1.32
N LEU A 165 14.51 -4.48 1.76
CA LEU A 165 13.85 -5.10 2.89
C LEU A 165 13.61 -6.58 2.55
N TRP A 166 14.16 -7.49 3.35
CA TRP A 166 14.06 -8.93 3.21
C TRP A 166 13.39 -9.53 4.44
N CYS A 167 12.29 -10.26 4.22
CA CYS A 167 11.63 -11.00 5.28
C CYS A 167 12.16 -12.44 5.33
N PRO A 168 12.86 -12.87 6.42
CA PRO A 168 13.36 -14.23 6.53
C PRO A 168 12.24 -15.26 6.77
N GLY A 169 11.08 -14.84 7.30
CA GLY A 169 9.91 -15.72 7.44
C GLY A 169 9.17 -15.96 6.12
N CYS A 170 9.04 -14.93 5.28
CA CYS A 170 8.39 -15.03 3.97
C CYS A 170 9.35 -15.41 2.83
N LEU A 171 10.67 -15.38 3.05
CA LEU A 171 11.69 -15.68 2.05
C LEU A 171 11.55 -14.84 0.77
N THR A 172 11.27 -13.54 0.94
CA THR A 172 11.13 -12.58 -0.18
C THR A 172 11.42 -11.16 0.27
N VAL A 173 11.70 -10.31 -0.72
CA VAL A 173 11.72 -8.87 -0.57
C VAL A 173 10.35 -8.28 -0.22
N LEU A 174 10.36 -7.09 0.39
CA LEU A 174 9.21 -6.29 0.79
C LEU A 174 9.34 -4.87 0.25
N ALA A 175 8.21 -4.23 -0.05
CA ALA A 175 8.13 -2.78 -0.14
C ALA A 175 8.07 -2.16 1.27
N HIS A 176 8.41 -0.87 1.41
CA HIS A 176 8.40 -0.19 2.71
C HIS A 176 7.00 -0.15 3.32
N GLU A 177 6.00 -0.04 2.45
CA GLU A 177 4.59 -0.03 2.79
C GLU A 177 4.15 -1.35 3.45
N GLN A 178 4.90 -2.44 3.26
CA GLN A 178 4.59 -3.78 3.80
C GLN A 178 5.26 -4.04 5.17
N LEU A 179 5.70 -2.98 5.85
CA LEU A 179 6.23 -3.01 7.20
C LEU A 179 5.19 -2.56 8.25
N GLU A 180 5.18 -3.24 9.39
CA GLU A 180 4.58 -2.77 10.64
C GLU A 180 5.72 -2.53 11.64
N GLY A 181 6.19 -1.29 11.76
CA GLY A 181 7.43 -0.99 12.49
C GLY A 181 8.64 -1.59 11.78
N ASP A 182 9.43 -2.41 12.47
CA ASP A 182 10.59 -3.14 11.91
C ASP A 182 10.25 -4.59 11.50
N ARG A 183 8.96 -4.92 11.40
CA ARG A 183 8.44 -6.28 11.16
C ARG A 183 7.64 -6.37 9.87
N CYS A 184 7.63 -7.56 9.28
CA CYS A 184 6.81 -7.89 8.13
C CYS A 184 5.32 -7.86 8.54
N GLU A 185 4.50 -7.08 7.83
CA GLU A 185 3.04 -6.97 8.11
C GLU A 185 2.31 -8.32 8.08
N ARG A 186 2.89 -9.30 7.37
CA ARG A 186 2.23 -10.59 7.05
C ARG A 186 2.49 -11.64 8.12
N CYS A 187 3.71 -11.70 8.64
CA CYS A 187 4.16 -12.78 9.52
C CYS A 187 4.79 -12.30 10.83
N GLY A 188 4.92 -10.99 11.04
CA GLY A 188 5.50 -10.40 12.26
C GLY A 188 7.00 -10.64 12.46
N THR A 189 7.67 -11.32 11.51
CA THR A 189 9.12 -11.54 11.57
C THR A 189 9.86 -10.23 11.35
N ARG A 190 10.90 -9.97 12.15
CA ARG A 190 11.77 -8.81 12.00
C ARG A 190 12.42 -8.83 10.61
N VAL A 191 12.37 -7.70 9.93
CA VAL A 191 12.89 -7.54 8.57
C VAL A 191 14.38 -7.24 8.64
N THR A 192 15.11 -7.78 7.67
CA THR A 192 16.55 -7.57 7.49
C THR A 192 16.79 -6.86 6.17
N GLU A 193 18.00 -6.36 5.92
CA GLU A 193 18.36 -5.78 4.63
C GLU A 193 19.28 -6.73 3.85
N LYS A 194 19.07 -6.83 2.54
CA LYS A 194 19.97 -7.50 1.60
C LYS A 194 20.29 -6.57 0.45
N LEU A 195 21.50 -6.63 -0.11
CA LEU A 195 21.81 -5.93 -1.35
C LEU A 195 21.36 -6.80 -2.51
N LEU A 196 20.31 -6.37 -3.24
CA LEU A 196 19.77 -7.12 -4.38
C LEU A 196 19.50 -6.18 -5.56
N LYS A 197 19.64 -6.74 -6.77
CA LYS A 197 19.28 -6.05 -8.02
C LYS A 197 17.82 -6.34 -8.36
N GLN A 198 16.97 -5.34 -8.20
CA GLN A 198 15.50 -5.48 -8.23
C GLN A 198 14.86 -4.43 -9.13
N TRP A 199 13.58 -4.65 -9.48
CA TRP A 199 12.76 -3.74 -10.27
C TRP A 199 11.96 -2.82 -9.36
N TYR A 200 11.98 -1.53 -9.72
CA TYR A 200 11.29 -0.46 -9.01
C TYR A 200 10.45 0.37 -9.98
N LEU A 201 9.29 0.81 -9.51
CA LEU A 201 8.54 1.88 -10.15
C LEU A 201 8.86 3.21 -9.46
N ARG A 202 9.24 4.22 -10.26
CA ARG A 202 9.65 5.55 -9.80
C ARG A 202 8.48 6.41 -9.35
N ILE A 203 7.70 5.93 -8.39
CA ILE A 203 6.60 6.67 -7.76
C ILE A 203 7.07 7.99 -7.14
N THR A 204 8.34 8.08 -6.72
CA THR A 204 8.95 9.32 -6.22
C THR A 204 8.99 10.45 -7.24
N ALA A 205 8.95 10.14 -8.54
CA ALA A 205 8.83 11.16 -9.58
C ALA A 205 7.47 11.90 -9.54
N TYR A 206 6.46 11.30 -8.91
CA TYR A 206 5.11 11.83 -8.77
C TYR A 206 4.80 12.33 -7.35
N ALA A 207 5.80 12.43 -6.47
CA ALA A 207 5.58 12.76 -5.05
C ALA A 207 4.82 14.07 -4.81
N ASP A 208 5.20 15.14 -5.52
CA ASP A 208 4.52 16.43 -5.42
C ASP A 208 3.11 16.37 -6.00
N ALA A 209 2.92 15.76 -7.17
CA ALA A 209 1.60 15.59 -7.78
C ALA A 209 0.66 14.75 -6.90
N LEU A 210 1.18 13.70 -6.25
CA LEU A 210 0.45 12.89 -5.29
C LEU A 210 0.05 13.69 -4.05
N LEU A 211 0.87 14.62 -3.57
CA LEU A 211 0.51 15.50 -2.46
C LEU A 211 -0.53 16.53 -2.88
N GLU A 212 -0.30 17.22 -4.00
CA GLU A 212 -1.18 18.26 -4.52
C GLU A 212 -2.58 17.72 -4.87
N GLY A 213 -2.65 16.51 -5.43
CA GLY A 213 -3.93 15.87 -5.74
C GLY A 213 -4.83 15.67 -4.51
N LEU A 214 -4.28 15.49 -3.29
CA LEU A 214 -5.07 15.30 -2.07
C LEU A 214 -5.98 16.48 -1.73
N ASP A 215 -5.61 17.70 -2.16
CA ASP A 215 -6.37 18.92 -1.91
C ASP A 215 -7.72 18.94 -2.65
N HIS A 216 -7.86 18.13 -3.71
CA HIS A 216 -9.03 18.11 -4.58
C HIS A 216 -9.91 16.87 -4.42
N LEU A 217 -9.52 15.95 -3.54
CA LEU A 217 -10.22 14.68 -3.31
C LEU A 217 -11.22 14.78 -2.14
N ASP A 218 -12.42 14.23 -2.32
CA ASP A 218 -13.38 13.98 -1.21
C ASP A 218 -13.00 12.66 -0.52
N TRP A 219 -11.90 12.72 0.23
CA TRP A 219 -11.39 11.63 1.04
C TRP A 219 -11.48 12.00 2.52
N PRO A 220 -11.62 11.03 3.44
CA PRO A 220 -11.57 11.31 4.87
C PRO A 220 -10.23 11.94 5.22
N GLU A 221 -10.23 13.00 6.04
CA GLU A 221 -9.01 13.74 6.42
C GLU A 221 -7.92 12.84 6.99
N VAL A 222 -8.29 11.81 7.77
CA VAL A 222 -7.35 10.80 8.27
C VAL A 222 -6.57 10.13 7.13
N SER A 223 -7.18 9.91 5.97
CA SER A 223 -6.54 9.28 4.81
C SER A 223 -5.54 10.22 4.14
N LYS A 224 -5.92 11.50 4.00
CA LYS A 224 -5.05 12.54 3.44
C LYS A 224 -3.83 12.78 4.32
N THR A 225 -4.02 12.84 5.64
CA THR A 225 -2.93 12.92 6.61
C THR A 225 -2.00 11.72 6.50
N LEU A 226 -2.53 10.50 6.48
CA LEU A 226 -1.72 9.28 6.36
C LEU A 226 -0.88 9.24 5.08
N GLN A 227 -1.46 9.57 3.92
CA GLN A 227 -0.69 9.64 2.68
C GLN A 227 0.34 10.78 2.71
N SER A 228 -0.03 11.97 3.22
CA SER A 228 0.87 13.12 3.28
C SER A 228 2.08 12.85 4.17
N GLU A 229 1.85 12.26 5.34
CA GLU A 229 2.90 11.80 6.23
C GLU A 229 3.74 10.73 5.52
N TRP A 230 3.12 9.72 4.91
CA TRP A 230 3.83 8.63 4.19
C TRP A 230 4.79 9.17 3.14
N ILE A 231 4.30 10.05 2.26
CA ILE A 231 5.11 10.73 1.23
C ILE A 231 6.20 11.57 1.90
N GLY A 232 5.86 12.31 2.96
CA GLY A 232 6.82 12.93 3.88
C GLY A 232 7.76 13.93 3.19
N ARG A 233 7.19 14.94 2.52
CA ARG A 233 7.96 15.98 1.82
C ARG A 233 8.71 16.87 2.81
N SER A 234 10.03 16.94 2.64
CA SER A 234 10.94 17.78 3.42
C SER A 234 11.69 18.72 2.49
N ARG A 235 11.60 20.04 2.73
CA ARG A 235 12.39 21.05 2.03
C ARG A 235 13.60 21.43 2.88
N GLY A 236 14.77 21.49 2.27
CA GLY A 236 16.00 21.75 2.98
C GLY A 236 17.18 22.04 2.07
N CYS A 237 18.37 21.70 2.55
CA CYS A 237 19.64 21.91 1.87
C CYS A 237 20.42 20.59 1.81
N GLU A 238 21.00 20.29 0.66
CA GLU A 238 22.13 19.35 0.56
C GLU A 238 23.43 20.11 0.77
N VAL A 239 24.25 19.64 1.69
CA VAL A 239 25.50 20.28 2.12
C VAL A 239 26.67 19.39 1.77
N ASP A 240 27.68 19.94 1.08
CA ASP A 240 28.86 19.20 0.62
C ASP A 240 30.00 19.26 1.64
N PHE A 241 30.34 18.10 2.21
CA PHE A 241 31.46 17.89 3.13
C PHE A 241 32.62 17.19 2.41
N ALA A 242 33.78 17.85 2.32
CA ALA A 242 34.96 17.26 1.70
C ALA A 242 35.71 16.35 2.68
N VAL A 243 36.00 15.11 2.27
CA VAL A 243 36.81 14.18 3.08
C VAL A 243 38.27 14.65 3.08
N LYS A 244 38.83 14.88 4.26
CA LYS A 244 40.20 15.40 4.40
C LYS A 244 41.21 14.43 3.79
N GLY A 245 42.01 14.93 2.84
CA GLY A 245 43.06 14.14 2.18
C GLY A 245 42.55 13.18 1.10
N SER A 246 41.31 13.37 0.63
CA SER A 246 40.72 12.60 -0.46
C SER A 246 39.96 13.51 -1.43
N ASN A 247 39.70 13.02 -2.64
CA ASN A 247 38.80 13.68 -3.60
C ASN A 247 37.31 13.37 -3.32
N ILE A 248 37.03 12.49 -2.36
CA ILE A 248 35.67 12.12 -1.96
C ILE A 248 34.96 13.31 -1.30
N ARG A 249 33.70 13.52 -1.68
CA ARG A 249 32.78 14.46 -1.03
C ARG A 249 31.52 13.71 -0.59
N PHE A 250 30.97 14.12 0.54
CA PHE A 250 29.69 13.67 1.04
C PHE A 250 28.68 14.79 0.91
N ALA A 251 27.56 14.51 0.25
CA ALA A 251 26.39 15.36 0.38
C ALA A 251 25.58 14.87 1.58
N ALA A 252 25.22 15.76 2.50
CA ALA A 252 24.29 15.47 3.60
C ALA A 252 23.05 16.35 3.44
N PHE A 253 21.86 15.74 3.49
CA PHE A 253 20.61 16.50 3.47
C PHE A 253 20.22 16.94 4.88
N THR A 254 19.75 18.19 5.01
CA THR A 254 19.23 18.72 6.27
C THR A 254 18.04 19.65 6.03
N THR A 255 17.02 19.55 6.88
CA THR A 255 15.95 20.56 7.01
C THR A 255 16.32 21.69 7.97
N ARG A 256 17.48 21.57 8.63
CA ARG A 256 18.02 22.53 9.59
C ARG A 256 19.38 23.09 9.16
N PRO A 257 19.51 23.71 7.96
CA PRO A 257 20.77 24.37 7.58
C PRO A 257 21.15 25.51 8.54
N ASP A 258 20.20 26.06 9.29
CA ASP A 258 20.40 27.02 10.39
C ASP A 258 21.35 26.51 11.48
N THR A 259 21.47 25.20 11.66
CA THR A 259 22.31 24.61 12.70
C THR A 259 23.69 24.14 12.21
N LEU A 260 24.08 24.46 10.97
CA LEU A 260 25.27 23.90 10.32
C LEU A 260 26.60 24.20 11.05
N PHE A 261 26.69 25.31 11.79
CA PHE A 261 27.84 25.63 12.64
C PHE A 261 27.97 24.71 13.86
N GLY A 262 26.88 24.07 14.26
CA GLY A 262 26.80 23.15 15.40
C GLY A 262 27.13 21.70 15.03
N VAL A 263 27.50 21.41 13.78
CA VAL A 263 27.87 20.05 13.36
C VAL A 263 29.16 19.61 14.04
N THR A 264 29.09 18.51 14.78
CA THR A 264 30.25 17.94 15.52
C THR A 264 30.62 16.52 15.10
N PHE A 265 29.80 15.86 14.30
CA PHE A 265 30.12 14.60 13.62
C PHE A 265 29.31 14.46 12.31
N LEU A 266 29.75 13.57 11.42
CA LEU A 266 28.88 13.01 10.38
C LEU A 266 28.62 11.54 10.67
N ALA A 267 27.40 11.08 10.46
CA ALA A 267 27.04 9.67 10.55
C ALA A 267 26.57 9.14 9.19
N LEU A 268 27.21 8.07 8.72
CA LEU A 268 26.86 7.35 7.50
C LEU A 268 26.01 6.13 7.84
N SER A 269 25.13 5.78 6.91
CA SER A 269 24.42 4.51 6.97
C SER A 269 25.40 3.32 6.83
N PRO A 270 25.15 2.18 7.50
CA PRO A 270 25.96 0.96 7.38
C PRO A 270 26.08 0.41 5.95
N LEU A 271 25.14 0.75 5.07
CA LEU A 271 25.13 0.34 3.66
C LEU A 271 25.49 1.47 2.68
N HIS A 272 26.07 2.58 3.18
CA HIS A 272 26.45 3.69 2.32
C HIS A 272 27.49 3.24 1.27
N PRO A 273 27.32 3.53 -0.04
CA PRO A 273 28.16 2.98 -1.11
C PRO A 273 29.65 3.26 -0.96
N LEU A 274 30.00 4.44 -0.45
CA LEU A 274 31.40 4.84 -0.24
C LEU A 274 32.03 4.25 1.03
N LEU A 275 31.27 3.55 1.88
CA LEU A 275 31.78 3.07 3.16
C LEU A 275 33.00 2.15 3.00
N VAL A 276 32.92 1.21 2.05
CA VAL A 276 34.00 0.26 1.78
C VAL A 276 35.27 0.98 1.33
N GLU A 277 35.15 1.94 0.42
CA GLU A 277 36.29 2.73 -0.08
C GLU A 277 36.94 3.56 1.05
N LEU A 278 36.15 4.08 1.98
CA LEU A 278 36.67 4.92 3.08
C LEU A 278 37.54 4.15 4.06
N ILE A 279 37.13 2.92 4.39
CA ILE A 279 37.79 2.09 5.40
C ILE A 279 38.89 1.21 4.85
N GLN A 280 38.94 0.96 3.54
CA GLN A 280 39.86 0.01 2.93
C GLN A 280 41.33 0.30 3.32
N GLY A 281 41.99 -0.70 3.90
CA GLY A 281 43.38 -0.62 4.33
C GLY A 281 43.63 0.23 5.58
N SER A 282 42.56 0.67 6.27
CA SER A 282 42.68 1.39 7.54
C SER A 282 42.64 0.44 8.74
N GLU A 283 43.20 0.86 9.87
CA GLU A 283 43.12 0.12 11.14
C GLU A 283 41.68 -0.04 11.66
N TYR A 284 40.75 0.79 11.17
CA TYR A 284 39.34 0.77 11.53
C TYR A 284 38.50 -0.21 10.69
N GLU A 285 39.06 -0.75 9.61
CA GLU A 285 38.32 -1.59 8.66
C GLU A 285 37.64 -2.78 9.33
N TYR A 286 38.37 -3.50 10.20
CA TYR A 286 37.85 -4.67 10.89
C TYR A 286 36.67 -4.32 11.80
N ALA A 287 36.82 -3.27 12.63
CA ALA A 287 35.80 -2.85 13.58
C ALA A 287 34.52 -2.38 12.87
N VAL A 288 34.66 -1.59 11.81
CA VAL A 288 33.52 -1.11 11.02
C VAL A 288 32.81 -2.27 10.32
N ARG A 289 33.54 -3.18 9.68
CA ARG A 289 32.93 -4.36 9.03
C ARG A 289 32.23 -5.28 10.04
N ALA A 290 32.80 -5.46 11.23
CA ALA A 290 32.19 -6.25 12.30
C ALA A 290 30.86 -5.63 12.75
N PHE A 291 30.83 -4.31 12.95
CA PHE A 291 29.61 -3.57 13.31
C PHE A 291 28.52 -3.68 12.22
N VAL A 292 28.86 -3.44 10.96
CA VAL A 292 27.91 -3.59 9.83
C VAL A 292 27.35 -5.01 9.77
N LYS A 293 28.21 -6.02 9.96
CA LYS A 293 27.78 -7.43 9.97
C LYS A 293 26.83 -7.73 11.13
N GLN A 294 27.08 -7.18 12.32
CA GLN A 294 26.22 -7.38 13.49
C GLN A 294 24.80 -6.86 13.24
N LEU A 295 24.66 -5.72 12.57
CA LEU A 295 23.36 -5.13 12.22
C LEU A 295 22.57 -5.97 11.20
N GLN A 296 23.22 -6.87 10.47
CA GLN A 296 22.59 -7.74 9.47
C GLN A 296 22.15 -9.10 10.01
N ILE A 297 22.46 -9.43 11.27
CA ILE A 297 22.11 -10.73 11.86
C ILE A 297 20.64 -10.69 12.32
N PRO A 298 19.76 -11.60 11.83
CA PRO A 298 18.39 -11.71 12.34
C PRO A 298 18.39 -12.12 13.82
N ASP A 299 17.44 -11.60 14.61
CA ASP A 299 17.28 -11.86 16.06
C ASP A 299 17.06 -13.34 16.46
N THR A 300 17.12 -14.30 15.54
CA THR A 300 16.89 -15.73 15.82
C THR A 300 17.99 -16.39 16.66
N ALA A 301 18.91 -15.60 17.24
CA ALA A 301 19.98 -16.08 18.13
C ALA A 301 20.26 -15.10 19.29
N ALA A 302 19.24 -14.64 20.03
CA ALA A 302 19.40 -14.17 21.41
C ALA A 302 18.04 -14.00 22.12
N GLU A 303 17.52 -15.07 22.74
CA GLU A 303 16.69 -14.91 23.94
C GLU A 303 17.59 -14.59 25.13
N THR A 304 18.16 -13.38 25.15
CA THR A 304 18.61 -12.68 26.37
C THR A 304 18.79 -11.21 25.97
N TYR A 305 18.34 -10.29 26.81
CA TYR A 305 18.24 -8.84 26.61
C TYR A 305 16.86 -8.35 26.17
N SER A 306 16.02 -8.25 27.20
CA SER A 306 14.77 -7.52 27.30
C SER A 306 14.84 -6.14 26.63
N VAL A 307 13.81 -5.90 25.82
CA VAL A 307 13.15 -4.63 25.47
C VAL A 307 13.50 -3.43 26.36
N GLY A 308 14.05 -2.39 25.73
CA GLY A 308 14.18 -1.03 26.26
C GLY A 308 15.21 -0.25 25.43
N LYS A 309 14.78 0.82 24.75
CA LYS A 309 15.58 1.81 23.97
C LYS A 309 16.97 1.29 23.54
N SER A 310 17.11 0.81 22.31
CA SER A 310 18.43 0.49 21.77
C SER A 310 19.34 1.71 21.95
N GLU A 311 20.36 1.59 22.80
CA GLU A 311 21.42 2.60 22.87
C GLU A 311 21.91 2.81 21.43
N LYS A 312 21.87 4.03 20.93
CA LYS A 312 22.36 4.31 19.58
C LYS A 312 23.85 4.05 19.57
N HIS A 313 24.30 3.14 18.71
CA HIS A 313 25.69 2.74 18.61
C HIS A 313 26.29 3.17 17.27
N GLY A 314 27.59 3.44 17.29
CA GLY A 314 28.33 3.74 16.07
C GLY A 314 29.82 3.51 16.21
N VAL A 315 30.50 3.38 15.08
CA VAL A 315 31.94 3.14 15.02
C VAL A 315 32.60 4.24 14.21
N PHE A 316 33.68 4.80 14.76
CA PHE A 316 34.50 5.79 14.06
C PHE A 316 35.17 5.16 12.84
N VAL A 317 35.09 5.83 11.69
CA VAL A 317 35.53 5.31 10.39
C VAL A 317 37.03 5.58 10.15
N GLY A 318 37.71 6.31 11.04
CA GLY A 318 39.10 6.72 10.82
C GLY A 318 39.26 7.92 9.88
N ARG A 319 38.15 8.58 9.55
CA ARG A 319 38.10 9.68 8.58
C ARG A 319 37.49 10.92 9.18
N TYR A 320 37.85 12.06 8.61
CA TYR A 320 37.31 13.35 8.96
C TYR A 320 36.90 14.10 7.69
N VAL A 321 35.86 14.90 7.80
CA VAL A 321 35.48 15.86 6.78
C VAL A 321 35.79 17.29 7.24
N VAL A 322 35.71 18.22 6.29
CA VAL A 322 35.75 19.66 6.55
C VAL A 322 34.33 20.20 6.48
N ASN A 323 33.86 20.84 7.56
CA ASN A 323 32.58 21.53 7.54
C ASN A 323 32.66 22.74 6.59
N PRO A 324 31.81 22.82 5.56
CA PRO A 324 31.92 23.83 4.51
C PRO A 324 31.71 25.27 5.02
N ILE A 325 31.02 25.47 6.14
CA ILE A 325 30.64 26.80 6.61
C ILE A 325 31.71 27.46 7.49
N ASN A 326 32.40 26.69 8.32
CA ASN A 326 33.37 27.19 9.29
C ASN A 326 34.79 26.60 9.15
N GLY A 327 34.96 25.56 8.33
CA GLY A 327 36.25 24.91 8.10
C GLY A 327 36.64 23.87 9.16
N ASP A 328 35.76 23.56 10.12
CA ASP A 328 36.06 22.64 11.20
C ASP A 328 36.31 21.21 10.72
N LYS A 329 37.21 20.51 11.42
CA LYS A 329 37.48 19.09 11.22
C LYS A 329 36.44 18.25 11.96
N VAL A 330 35.57 17.55 11.24
CA VAL A 330 34.43 16.81 11.77
C VAL A 330 34.67 15.30 11.61
N PRO A 331 34.62 14.49 12.68
CA PRO A 331 34.80 13.03 12.60
C PRO A 331 33.63 12.35 11.89
N VAL A 332 33.94 11.24 11.20
CA VAL A 332 32.97 10.44 10.45
C VAL A 332 32.73 9.10 11.16
N TYR A 333 31.46 8.79 11.41
CA TYR A 333 30.99 7.56 12.03
C TYR A 333 30.11 6.77 11.06
N VAL A 334 30.03 5.45 11.27
CA VAL A 334 28.88 4.64 10.83
C VAL A 334 27.97 4.47 12.03
N ALA A 335 26.67 4.70 11.86
CA ALA A 335 25.69 4.59 12.94
C ALA A 335 24.45 3.80 12.52
N ASP A 336 23.85 3.09 13.47
CA ASP A 336 22.68 2.23 13.26
C ASP A 336 21.38 2.99 12.94
N TYR A 337 21.25 4.24 13.40
CA TYR A 337 20.06 5.06 13.21
C TYR A 337 19.98 5.79 11.85
N VAL A 338 21.03 5.69 11.01
CA VAL A 338 21.07 6.36 9.71
C VAL A 338 20.56 5.43 8.61
N VAL A 339 19.45 5.81 7.99
CA VAL A 339 18.77 5.04 6.94
C VAL A 339 19.36 5.34 5.56
N SER A 340 19.84 4.31 4.85
CA SER A 340 20.48 4.45 3.53
C SER A 340 19.55 5.04 2.47
N GLY A 341 18.26 4.72 2.53
CA GLY A 341 17.27 5.14 1.53
C GLY A 341 16.76 6.56 1.67
N TYR A 342 17.04 7.26 2.78
CA TYR A 342 16.52 8.60 3.06
C TYR A 342 17.60 9.69 2.87
N GLY A 343 17.25 10.76 2.16
CA GLY A 343 18.19 11.81 1.82
C GLY A 343 19.36 11.27 1.01
N THR A 344 20.57 11.37 1.57
CA THR A 344 21.82 10.89 0.96
C THR A 344 22.42 9.68 1.69
N GLY A 345 21.73 9.12 2.69
CA GLY A 345 22.29 8.11 3.59
C GLY A 345 23.37 8.64 4.53
N ILE A 346 23.44 9.97 4.70
CA ILE A 346 24.39 10.69 5.57
C ILE A 346 23.62 11.73 6.38
N VAL A 347 23.84 11.73 7.69
CA VAL A 347 23.31 12.73 8.63
C VAL A 347 24.44 13.62 9.12
N MET A 348 24.21 14.93 9.12
CA MET A 348 25.07 15.87 9.83
C MET A 348 24.64 15.95 11.29
N GLY A 349 25.52 15.53 12.19
CA GLY A 349 25.20 15.41 13.60
C GLY A 349 25.30 16.75 14.32
N VAL A 350 24.16 17.24 14.84
CA VAL A 350 24.08 18.52 15.57
C VAL A 350 23.47 18.29 16.96
N PRO A 351 24.26 17.76 17.92
CA PRO A 351 23.75 17.27 19.20
C PRO A 351 22.94 18.27 20.02
N ALA A 352 23.28 19.56 20.00
CA ALA A 352 22.57 20.56 20.79
C ALA A 352 21.15 20.86 20.26
N HIS A 353 20.80 20.36 19.07
CA HIS A 353 19.58 20.75 18.34
C HIS A 353 18.80 19.58 17.69
N ASP A 354 19.22 18.33 17.87
CA ASP A 354 18.48 17.13 17.45
C ASP A 354 18.58 16.08 18.57
N GLU A 355 17.43 15.58 19.04
CA GLU A 355 17.33 14.58 20.11
C GLU A 355 18.14 13.32 19.83
N ARG A 356 18.17 12.87 18.57
CA ARG A 356 18.85 11.64 18.21
C ARG A 356 20.35 11.81 18.20
N ASP A 357 20.81 12.95 17.70
CA ASP A 357 22.22 13.30 17.70
C ASP A 357 22.72 13.57 19.13
N TYR A 358 21.87 14.13 20.00
CA TYR A 358 22.16 14.31 21.42
C TYR A 358 22.46 12.99 22.11
N GLU A 359 21.55 12.01 22.00
CA GLU A 359 21.73 10.67 22.58
C GLU A 359 23.00 9.98 22.02
N PHE A 360 23.21 10.06 20.70
CA PHE A 360 24.40 9.48 20.07
C PHE A 360 25.69 10.16 20.56
N ALA A 361 25.70 11.49 20.66
CA ALA A 361 26.85 12.23 21.13
C ALA A 361 27.17 11.98 22.61
N GLN A 362 26.16 11.81 23.46
CA GLN A 362 26.38 11.39 24.86
C GLN A 362 27.08 10.03 24.92
N ASN A 363 26.60 9.05 24.16
CA ASN A 363 27.17 7.70 24.13
C ASN A 363 28.60 7.67 23.59
N MET A 364 28.88 8.50 22.57
CA MET A 364 30.18 8.53 21.89
C MET A 364 31.17 9.54 22.47
N GLY A 365 30.77 10.32 23.49
CA GLY A 365 31.58 11.38 24.08
C GLY A 365 31.90 12.52 23.09
N LEU A 366 30.96 12.84 22.20
CA LEU A 366 31.14 13.85 21.15
C LEU A 366 30.79 15.26 21.65
N PRO A 367 31.45 16.31 21.12
CA PRO A 367 31.14 17.69 21.51
C PRO A 367 29.70 18.08 21.16
N MET A 368 29.11 18.94 21.99
CA MET A 368 27.80 19.54 21.76
C MET A 368 27.98 21.05 21.68
N ARG A 369 27.41 21.69 20.65
CA ARG A 369 27.62 23.10 20.36
C ARG A 369 26.29 23.80 20.15
N HIS A 370 25.97 24.72 21.06
CA HIS A 370 24.79 25.57 20.92
C HIS A 370 25.04 26.64 19.87
N VAL A 371 24.23 26.59 18.82
CA VAL A 371 24.20 27.56 17.72
C VAL A 371 22.85 28.24 17.58
N ILE A 372 21.85 27.82 18.35
CA ILE A 372 20.55 28.48 18.48
C ILE A 372 20.24 28.62 19.96
N ARG A 373 19.74 29.80 20.34
CA ARG A 373 19.12 30.04 21.65
C ARG A 373 17.64 30.37 21.48
N PRO A 374 16.76 29.97 22.43
CA PRO A 374 15.38 30.42 22.42
C PRO A 374 15.31 31.96 22.53
N GLU A 375 14.30 32.58 21.91
CA GLU A 375 14.07 34.03 22.03
C GLU A 375 13.67 34.42 23.45
N GLU A 376 12.87 33.57 24.11
CA GLU A 376 12.45 33.71 25.50
C GLU A 376 12.67 32.38 26.23
N GLY A 377 13.33 32.40 27.39
CA GLY A 377 13.52 31.20 28.22
C GLY A 377 14.93 31.02 28.78
N VAL A 378 15.12 29.87 29.44
CA VAL A 378 16.39 29.44 30.05
C VAL A 378 17.20 28.66 29.00
N GLU A 379 18.53 28.78 29.02
CA GLU A 379 19.38 27.92 28.19
C GLU A 379 19.17 26.44 28.58
N HIS A 380 18.89 25.62 27.58
CA HIS A 380 18.73 24.17 27.72
C HIS A 380 19.91 23.46 27.06
N ASP A 381 20.36 22.34 27.63
CA ASP A 381 21.41 21.47 27.04
C ASP A 381 21.00 20.89 25.67
N LEU A 382 19.70 20.80 25.40
CA LEU A 382 19.12 20.41 24.12
C LEU A 382 17.98 21.36 23.77
N TRP A 383 18.07 22.00 22.60
CA TRP A 383 17.02 22.88 22.07
C TRP A 383 16.73 22.56 20.60
N THR A 384 15.62 21.88 20.35
CA THR A 384 15.19 21.49 18.99
C THR A 384 14.32 22.54 18.30
N GLY A 385 13.85 23.54 19.04
CA GLY A 385 12.97 24.60 18.56
C GLY A 385 13.63 25.64 17.64
N GLU A 386 12.83 26.62 17.25
CA GLU A 386 13.29 27.83 16.57
C GLU A 386 13.87 28.84 17.57
N GLY A 387 14.59 29.85 17.10
CA GLY A 387 15.22 30.85 17.96
C GLY A 387 16.21 31.74 17.22
N ILE A 388 17.14 32.34 17.95
CA ILE A 388 18.17 33.23 17.39
C ILE A 388 19.50 32.50 17.25
N LEU A 389 20.16 32.66 16.10
CA LEU A 389 21.48 32.08 15.87
C LEU A 389 22.53 32.74 16.74
N ILE A 390 23.34 31.92 17.39
CA ILE A 390 24.56 32.27 18.13
C ILE A 390 25.72 31.43 17.61
N ASN A 391 26.96 31.85 17.88
CA ASN A 391 28.15 31.09 17.49
C ASN A 391 28.19 30.68 16.00
N SER A 392 27.52 31.45 15.13
CA SER A 392 27.24 31.09 13.73
C SER A 392 27.88 32.07 12.73
N GLY A 393 29.03 32.63 13.12
CA GLY A 393 29.79 33.58 12.30
C GLY A 393 28.91 34.74 11.80
N PRO A 394 28.85 35.00 10.47
CA PRO A 394 28.10 36.11 9.90
C PRO A 394 26.57 35.96 9.98
N PHE A 395 26.06 34.79 10.36
CA PHE A 395 24.62 34.53 10.52
C PHE A 395 24.15 34.73 11.96
N SER A 396 25.06 34.96 12.90
CA SER A 396 24.71 35.21 14.31
C SER A 396 23.80 36.44 14.41
N GLY A 397 22.73 36.33 15.20
CA GLY A 397 21.71 37.36 15.38
C GLY A 397 20.50 37.25 14.44
N GLN A 398 20.54 36.41 13.40
CA GLN A 398 19.36 36.10 12.58
C GLN A 398 18.42 35.15 13.33
N SER A 399 17.12 35.20 12.99
CA SER A 399 16.20 34.13 13.39
C SER A 399 16.55 32.83 12.66
N SER A 400 16.27 31.68 13.27
CA SER A 400 16.50 30.36 12.67
C SER A 400 15.77 30.19 11.35
N THR A 401 14.58 30.79 11.24
CA THR A 401 13.73 30.68 10.05
C THR A 401 14.32 31.46 8.87
N GLU A 402 14.83 32.68 9.11
CA GLU A 402 15.56 33.44 8.08
C GLU A 402 16.90 32.78 7.75
N ALA A 403 17.60 32.26 8.77
CA ALA A 403 18.90 31.64 8.62
C ALA A 403 18.86 30.36 7.76
N LYS A 404 17.76 29.60 7.79
CA LYS A 404 17.58 28.42 6.94
C LYS A 404 17.74 28.78 5.46
N GLU A 405 17.10 29.87 5.03
CA GLU A 405 17.15 30.36 3.65
C GLU A 405 18.52 30.97 3.34
N SER A 406 19.02 31.87 4.20
CA SER A 406 20.26 32.62 3.95
C SER A 406 21.50 31.72 3.92
N ILE A 407 21.58 30.69 4.78
CA ILE A 407 22.68 29.72 4.77
C ILE A 407 22.61 28.83 3.54
N CYS A 408 21.42 28.37 3.15
CA CYS A 408 21.25 27.54 1.96
C CYS A 408 21.69 28.29 0.69
N GLU A 409 21.33 29.57 0.57
CA GLU A 409 21.77 30.44 -0.52
C GLU A 409 23.28 30.67 -0.50
N TRP A 410 23.85 30.92 0.67
CA TRP A 410 25.29 31.09 0.81
C TRP A 410 26.06 29.83 0.38
N LEU A 411 25.59 28.64 0.76
CA LEU A 411 26.18 27.37 0.35
C LEU A 411 26.13 27.20 -1.18
N ALA A 412 24.99 27.52 -1.80
CA ALA A 412 24.83 27.47 -3.25
C ALA A 412 25.78 28.43 -3.97
N GLN A 413 25.87 29.68 -3.53
CA GLN A 413 26.80 30.68 -4.10
C GLN A 413 28.27 30.28 -3.97
N LYS A 414 28.63 29.53 -2.92
CA LYS A 414 29.98 29.02 -2.70
C LYS A 414 30.26 27.67 -3.37
N GLY A 415 29.28 27.07 -4.05
CA GLY A 415 29.41 25.73 -4.64
C GLY A 415 29.68 24.65 -3.58
N LYS A 416 29.07 24.81 -2.39
CA LYS A 416 29.23 23.95 -1.21
C LYS A 416 27.92 23.29 -0.77
N GLY A 417 26.88 23.41 -1.58
CA GLY A 417 25.57 22.84 -1.31
C GLY A 417 24.51 23.40 -2.25
N ARG A 418 23.27 22.97 -2.09
CA ARG A 418 22.12 23.41 -2.91
C ARG A 418 20.81 23.21 -2.17
N ARG A 419 19.77 23.96 -2.57
CA ARG A 419 18.39 23.66 -2.17
C ARG A 419 18.02 22.26 -2.65
N ALA A 420 17.38 21.49 -1.78
CA ALA A 420 16.94 20.14 -2.09
C ALA A 420 15.58 19.85 -1.45
N THR A 421 14.78 19.05 -2.14
CA THR A 421 13.55 18.47 -1.61
C THR A 421 13.78 16.98 -1.50
N GLN A 422 13.46 16.42 -0.33
CA GLN A 422 13.54 14.99 -0.07
C GLN A 422 12.16 14.48 0.33
N TYR A 423 11.93 13.20 0.09
CA TYR A 423 10.69 12.53 0.45
C TYR A 423 11.04 11.34 1.36
N ARG A 424 10.14 11.05 2.30
CA ARG A 424 10.25 9.86 3.14
C ARG A 424 9.93 8.60 2.36
N MET A 425 8.98 8.67 1.44
CA MET A 425 8.65 7.53 0.59
C MET A 425 9.80 7.17 -0.35
N HIS A 426 9.86 5.90 -0.73
CA HIS A 426 10.85 5.37 -1.64
C HIS A 426 10.21 4.96 -2.96
N ASP A 427 11.05 4.65 -3.96
CA ASP A 427 10.56 4.01 -5.18
C ASP A 427 9.92 2.65 -4.82
N TRP A 428 8.83 2.33 -5.50
CA TRP A 428 8.04 1.14 -5.22
C TRP A 428 8.74 -0.10 -5.76
N LEU A 429 9.26 -0.95 -4.87
CA LEU A 429 9.89 -2.23 -5.21
C LEU A 429 8.81 -3.24 -5.63
N ILE A 430 8.81 -3.65 -6.90
CA ILE A 430 7.77 -4.54 -7.47
C ILE A 430 8.23 -5.97 -7.74
N SER A 431 9.53 -6.25 -7.90
CA SER A 431 9.99 -7.62 -8.13
C SER A 431 9.87 -8.50 -6.88
N ARG A 432 9.49 -9.76 -7.06
CA ARG A 432 9.35 -10.75 -6.00
C ARG A 432 10.01 -12.06 -6.41
N GLN A 433 10.84 -12.63 -5.53
CA GLN A 433 11.48 -13.95 -5.71
C GLN A 433 10.50 -15.07 -5.35
N ARG A 434 9.32 -15.02 -5.97
CA ARG A 434 8.16 -15.87 -5.70
C ARG A 434 7.65 -16.47 -7.00
N TYR A 435 6.85 -17.52 -6.90
CA TYR A 435 6.28 -18.17 -8.08
C TYR A 435 4.94 -17.54 -8.47
N TRP A 436 4.06 -17.27 -7.51
CA TRP A 436 2.67 -16.92 -7.79
C TRP A 436 2.45 -15.41 -8.03
N GLY A 437 2.74 -14.95 -9.24
CA GLY A 437 2.47 -13.59 -9.70
C GLY A 437 2.68 -13.45 -11.21
N PRO A 438 2.38 -12.29 -11.81
CA PRO A 438 2.64 -12.03 -13.22
C PRO A 438 4.16 -12.05 -13.50
N PRO A 439 4.65 -12.85 -14.46
CA PRO A 439 6.05 -12.78 -14.87
C PRO A 439 6.42 -11.38 -15.39
N ILE A 440 7.54 -10.82 -14.93
CA ILE A 440 8.02 -9.53 -15.43
C ILE A 440 8.48 -9.69 -16.90
N PRO A 441 7.94 -8.91 -17.86
CA PRO A 441 8.13 -9.14 -19.30
C PRO A 441 9.47 -8.59 -19.82
N ILE A 442 10.58 -9.05 -19.25
CA ILE A 442 11.94 -8.64 -19.62
C ILE A 442 12.79 -9.86 -20.03
N ILE A 443 13.71 -9.63 -20.96
CA ILE A 443 14.72 -10.57 -21.45
C ILE A 443 16.11 -9.95 -21.26
N TYR A 444 17.05 -10.73 -20.75
CA TYR A 444 18.47 -10.42 -20.61
C TYR A 444 19.27 -11.05 -21.73
N CYS A 445 19.80 -10.22 -22.63
CA CYS A 445 20.68 -10.63 -23.71
C CYS A 445 22.09 -10.10 -23.47
N GLN A 446 23.12 -10.95 -23.66
CA GLN A 446 24.52 -10.52 -23.49
C GLN A 446 24.93 -9.40 -24.45
N ARG A 447 24.34 -9.35 -25.64
CA ARG A 447 24.64 -8.33 -26.66
C ARG A 447 23.79 -7.07 -26.54
N CYS A 448 22.49 -7.23 -26.26
CA CYS A 448 21.51 -6.14 -26.26
C CYS A 448 21.20 -5.59 -24.86
N GLY A 449 21.66 -6.24 -23.79
CA GLY A 449 21.37 -5.86 -22.41
C GLY A 449 19.96 -6.26 -21.98
N THR A 450 19.28 -5.36 -21.27
CA THR A 450 17.90 -5.52 -20.81
C THR A 450 16.95 -5.16 -21.96
N VAL A 451 16.15 -6.13 -22.41
CA VAL A 451 15.27 -6.01 -23.58
C VAL A 451 13.83 -6.31 -23.15
N PRO A 452 12.85 -5.46 -23.48
CA PRO A 452 11.45 -5.77 -23.21
C PRO A 452 10.95 -6.89 -24.13
N VAL A 453 10.05 -7.73 -23.62
CA VAL A 453 9.28 -8.64 -24.47
C VAL A 453 8.40 -7.80 -25.41
N PRO A 454 8.34 -8.10 -26.72
CA PRO A 454 7.43 -7.42 -27.65
C PRO A 454 5.97 -7.51 -27.19
N GLU A 455 5.19 -6.43 -27.35
CA GLU A 455 3.81 -6.37 -26.84
C GLU A 455 2.88 -7.41 -27.49
N ASP A 456 3.12 -7.75 -28.74
CA ASP A 456 2.42 -8.79 -29.51
C ASP A 456 2.76 -10.22 -29.06
N GLN A 457 3.75 -10.38 -28.17
CA GLN A 457 4.14 -11.65 -27.55
C GLN A 457 3.66 -11.77 -26.10
N LEU A 458 2.89 -10.80 -25.61
CA LEU A 458 2.23 -10.92 -24.31
C LEU A 458 0.98 -11.81 -24.41
N PRO A 459 0.60 -12.53 -23.34
CA PRO A 459 1.31 -12.62 -22.06
C PRO A 459 2.54 -13.52 -22.08
N VAL A 460 3.54 -13.17 -21.26
CA VAL A 460 4.51 -14.17 -20.78
C VAL A 460 3.77 -15.05 -19.77
N LEU A 461 3.40 -16.26 -20.20
CA LEU A 461 2.63 -17.20 -19.39
C LEU A 461 3.44 -17.72 -18.20
N LEU A 462 2.81 -17.75 -17.02
CA LEU A 462 3.36 -18.39 -15.84
C LEU A 462 3.33 -19.92 -16.03
N PRO A 463 4.48 -20.63 -16.04
CA PRO A 463 4.51 -22.07 -16.26
C PRO A 463 4.00 -22.82 -15.01
N ILE A 464 3.39 -24.00 -15.20
CA ILE A 464 3.05 -24.88 -14.08
C ILE A 464 4.33 -25.56 -13.59
N VAL A 465 4.64 -25.43 -12.30
CA VAL A 465 5.85 -26.01 -11.70
C VAL A 465 5.49 -26.96 -10.56
N LYS A 466 6.24 -28.06 -10.43
CA LYS A 466 5.99 -29.05 -9.37
C LYS A 466 6.40 -28.53 -7.99
N ASP A 467 7.51 -27.81 -7.91
CA ASP A 467 7.98 -27.19 -6.67
C ASP A 467 8.00 -25.67 -6.83
N PHE A 468 6.98 -25.04 -6.27
CA PHE A 468 6.78 -23.58 -6.29
C PHE A 468 7.23 -22.91 -4.99
N ARG A 469 7.82 -23.68 -4.06
CA ARG A 469 8.21 -23.13 -2.76
C ARG A 469 9.34 -22.11 -2.92
N PRO A 470 9.29 -20.97 -2.22
CA PRO A 470 10.37 -20.00 -2.26
C PRO A 470 11.67 -20.64 -1.75
N THR A 471 12.76 -20.41 -2.47
CA THR A 471 14.06 -21.04 -2.17
C THR A 471 14.81 -20.36 -1.03
N GLY A 472 14.39 -19.16 -0.62
CA GLY A 472 15.12 -18.32 0.34
C GLY A 472 16.38 -17.66 -0.22
N THR A 473 16.66 -17.86 -1.51
CA THR A 473 17.75 -17.22 -2.24
C THR A 473 17.28 -15.92 -2.91
N ASP A 474 18.18 -15.27 -3.64
CA ASP A 474 17.88 -14.14 -4.54
C ASP A 474 17.17 -14.57 -5.84
N LYS A 475 16.79 -15.84 -5.98
CA LYS A 475 16.15 -16.39 -7.17
C LYS A 475 14.74 -16.91 -6.89
N SER A 476 13.81 -16.52 -7.77
CA SER A 476 12.48 -17.10 -7.87
C SER A 476 12.52 -18.61 -8.19
N PRO A 477 11.51 -19.40 -7.78
CA PRO A 477 11.34 -20.78 -8.24
C PRO A 477 11.36 -20.94 -9.77
N LEU A 478 10.95 -19.91 -10.52
CA LEU A 478 10.98 -19.90 -11.99
C LEU A 478 12.40 -20.04 -12.56
N ALA A 479 13.44 -19.67 -11.80
CA ALA A 479 14.83 -19.78 -12.23
C ALA A 479 15.28 -21.24 -12.44
N ALA A 480 14.58 -22.21 -11.86
CA ALA A 480 14.86 -23.64 -12.06
C ALA A 480 14.19 -24.22 -13.32
N VAL A 481 13.34 -23.45 -14.01
CA VAL A 481 12.54 -23.91 -15.16
C VAL A 481 13.24 -23.53 -16.45
N GLU A 482 14.16 -24.37 -16.93
CA GLU A 482 15.01 -24.06 -18.09
C GLU A 482 14.20 -23.70 -19.35
N SER A 483 13.08 -24.38 -19.60
CA SER A 483 12.19 -24.12 -20.74
C SER A 483 11.50 -22.75 -20.69
N PHE A 484 11.35 -22.18 -19.50
CA PHE A 484 10.82 -20.83 -19.31
C PHE A 484 11.93 -19.78 -19.42
N VAL A 485 13.08 -20.06 -18.81
CA VAL A 485 14.22 -19.14 -18.73
C VAL A 485 14.88 -18.93 -20.08
N GLN A 486 15.19 -20.01 -20.81
CA GLN A 486 15.98 -19.94 -22.04
C GLN A 486 15.11 -19.48 -23.22
N VAL A 487 15.47 -18.35 -23.82
CA VAL A 487 14.75 -17.77 -24.96
C VAL A 487 15.68 -17.15 -25.98
N THR A 488 15.12 -16.80 -27.14
CA THR A 488 15.82 -16.02 -28.15
C THR A 488 15.59 -14.53 -27.92
N CYS A 489 16.65 -13.73 -28.02
CA CYS A 489 16.55 -12.28 -27.96
C CYS A 489 15.72 -11.76 -29.14
N PRO A 490 14.63 -11.00 -28.90
CA PRO A 490 13.76 -10.50 -29.97
C PRO A 490 14.45 -9.42 -30.83
N VAL A 491 15.57 -8.85 -30.37
CA VAL A 491 16.30 -7.79 -31.08
C VAL A 491 17.39 -8.36 -32.00
N CYS A 492 18.19 -9.33 -31.53
CA CYS A 492 19.35 -9.82 -32.28
C CYS A 492 19.31 -11.30 -32.66
N GLY A 493 18.29 -12.05 -32.25
CA GLY A 493 18.18 -13.50 -32.54
C GLY A 493 19.15 -14.39 -31.75
N GLY A 494 20.00 -13.82 -30.89
CA GLY A 494 20.94 -14.58 -30.05
C GLY A 494 20.28 -15.23 -28.83
N ALA A 495 21.00 -16.12 -28.16
CA ALA A 495 20.56 -16.71 -26.88
C ALA A 495 20.41 -15.63 -25.79
N ALA A 496 19.35 -15.75 -24.99
CA ALA A 496 18.99 -14.83 -23.93
C ALA A 496 18.22 -15.54 -22.81
N GLN A 497 18.03 -14.86 -21.68
CA GLN A 497 17.33 -15.39 -20.52
C GLN A 497 16.18 -14.49 -20.12
N ARG A 498 15.00 -15.04 -19.82
CA ARG A 498 13.90 -14.26 -19.25
C ARG A 498 14.22 -13.80 -17.83
N GLU A 499 13.61 -12.68 -17.43
CA GLU A 499 13.43 -12.35 -16.02
C GLU A 499 12.63 -13.45 -15.33
N THR A 500 13.06 -13.81 -14.12
CA THR A 500 12.47 -14.90 -13.33
C THR A 500 11.67 -14.38 -12.15
N ASP A 501 11.86 -13.13 -11.76
CA ASP A 501 11.01 -12.49 -10.77
C ASP A 501 9.60 -12.25 -11.33
N VAL A 502 8.61 -12.37 -10.45
CA VAL A 502 7.22 -11.96 -10.72
C VAL A 502 6.98 -10.58 -10.13
N SER A 503 5.99 -9.85 -10.65
CA SER A 503 5.57 -8.59 -10.05
C SER A 503 4.74 -8.83 -8.78
N ASP A 504 4.83 -7.88 -7.86
CA ASP A 504 3.99 -7.79 -6.67
C ASP A 504 2.51 -7.63 -7.03
N ASN A 505 1.62 -8.23 -6.25
CA ASN A 505 0.18 -8.21 -6.51
C ASN A 505 -0.44 -6.80 -6.38
N PHE A 506 0.20 -5.86 -5.69
CA PHE A 506 -0.26 -4.47 -5.72
C PHE A 506 -0.16 -3.86 -7.13
N LEU A 507 0.67 -4.40 -8.02
CA LEU A 507 0.68 -3.98 -9.42
C LEU A 507 -0.62 -4.41 -10.12
N ASP A 508 -1.12 -5.62 -9.88
CA ASP A 508 -2.38 -6.10 -10.44
C ASP A 508 -3.57 -5.28 -9.93
N SER A 509 -3.62 -5.00 -8.63
CA SER A 509 -4.69 -4.18 -8.03
C SER A 509 -4.54 -2.68 -8.23
N SER A 510 -3.44 -2.18 -8.81
CA SER A 510 -3.27 -0.73 -9.04
C SER A 510 -4.06 -0.16 -10.22
N TRP A 511 -4.69 -1.02 -11.04
CA TRP A 511 -5.39 -0.59 -12.27
C TRP A 511 -6.71 -1.34 -12.54
N TYR A 512 -7.10 -2.29 -11.69
CA TYR A 512 -8.27 -3.17 -11.90
C TYR A 512 -9.60 -2.42 -12.11
N TYR A 513 -9.76 -1.27 -11.48
CA TYR A 513 -10.91 -0.37 -11.65
C TYR A 513 -11.05 0.16 -13.09
N LEU A 514 -9.95 0.26 -13.84
CA LEU A 514 -9.94 0.60 -15.27
C LEU A 514 -10.43 -0.58 -16.12
N ARG A 515 -10.14 -1.82 -15.70
CA ARG A 515 -10.46 -3.03 -16.47
C ARG A 515 -11.94 -3.38 -16.43
N TYR A 516 -12.62 -3.17 -15.30
CA TYR A 516 -13.99 -3.66 -15.12
C TYR A 516 -14.96 -3.28 -16.25
N PRO A 517 -15.03 -2.01 -16.72
CA PRO A 517 -15.94 -1.68 -17.83
C PRO A 517 -15.63 -2.39 -19.16
N SER A 518 -14.46 -3.01 -19.26
CA SER A 518 -13.91 -3.62 -20.47
C SER A 518 -13.32 -5.00 -20.17
N SER A 519 -13.90 -5.74 -19.21
CA SER A 519 -13.39 -7.03 -18.75
C SER A 519 -13.20 -8.04 -19.89
N GLU A 520 -14.03 -7.97 -20.92
CA GLU A 520 -14.03 -8.80 -22.12
C GLU A 520 -13.17 -8.26 -23.29
N PHE A 521 -12.71 -7.01 -23.21
CA PHE A 521 -12.04 -6.32 -24.31
C PHE A 521 -10.63 -6.88 -24.59
N ASN A 522 -10.32 -7.23 -25.83
CA ASN A 522 -9.06 -7.95 -26.19
C ASN A 522 -8.06 -7.13 -27.02
N ASP A 523 -8.49 -6.00 -27.60
CA ASP A 523 -7.62 -5.15 -28.45
C ASP A 523 -6.75 -4.17 -27.63
N GLY A 524 -6.93 -4.15 -26.31
CA GLY A 524 -6.19 -3.28 -25.38
C GLY A 524 -6.53 -3.61 -23.92
N PRO A 525 -5.87 -2.93 -22.96
CA PRO A 525 -6.14 -3.12 -21.54
C PRO A 525 -7.55 -2.65 -21.14
N TRP A 526 -8.12 -1.69 -21.88
CA TRP A 526 -9.50 -1.23 -21.79
C TRP A 526 -9.92 -0.60 -23.12
N ASP A 527 -11.23 -0.50 -23.34
CA ASP A 527 -11.78 0.29 -24.42
C ASP A 527 -11.72 1.79 -24.06
N PRO A 528 -11.10 2.66 -24.88
CA PRO A 528 -10.99 4.08 -24.58
C PRO A 528 -12.33 4.82 -24.48
N GLU A 529 -13.32 4.45 -25.29
CA GLU A 529 -14.65 5.09 -25.28
C GLU A 529 -15.41 4.71 -23.99
N ARG A 530 -15.35 3.44 -23.60
CA ARG A 530 -15.91 2.99 -22.32
C ARG A 530 -15.20 3.62 -21.14
N THR A 531 -13.87 3.76 -21.19
CA THR A 531 -13.12 4.45 -20.14
C THR A 531 -13.55 5.91 -20.02
N ALA A 532 -13.64 6.64 -21.13
CA ALA A 532 -14.09 8.04 -21.11
C ALA A 532 -15.52 8.20 -20.59
N ARG A 533 -16.39 7.20 -20.83
CA ARG A 533 -17.78 7.19 -20.36
C ARG A 533 -17.89 6.79 -18.90
N MET A 534 -17.22 5.72 -18.49
CA MET A 534 -17.41 5.04 -17.21
C MET A 534 -16.48 5.50 -16.10
N LEU A 535 -15.35 6.13 -16.41
CA LEU A 535 -14.37 6.58 -15.41
C LEU A 535 -14.29 8.11 -15.32
N PRO A 536 -13.71 8.67 -14.23
CA PRO A 536 -13.18 7.99 -13.03
C PRO A 536 -14.29 7.28 -12.21
N VAL A 537 -13.89 6.50 -11.21
CA VAL A 537 -14.83 5.80 -10.32
C VAL A 537 -15.60 6.84 -9.50
N ASP A 538 -16.94 6.79 -9.49
CA ASP A 538 -17.73 7.79 -8.77
C ASP A 538 -17.50 7.73 -7.26
N ILE A 539 -17.42 6.53 -6.67
CA ILE A 539 -17.07 6.33 -5.26
C ILE A 539 -16.35 5.01 -5.03
N TYR A 540 -15.35 5.04 -4.16
CA TYR A 540 -14.60 3.87 -3.72
C TYR A 540 -14.81 3.59 -2.23
N PHE A 541 -15.03 2.32 -1.87
CA PHE A 541 -15.12 1.83 -0.50
C PHE A 541 -13.97 0.85 -0.20
N GLY A 542 -13.28 1.03 0.92
CA GLY A 542 -12.21 0.10 1.32
C GLY A 542 -11.67 0.32 2.73
N GLY A 543 -10.65 -0.45 3.08
CA GLY A 543 -10.03 -0.43 4.40
C GLY A 543 -8.98 0.67 4.58
N LYS A 544 -8.84 1.16 5.83
CA LYS A 544 -7.81 2.17 6.18
C LYS A 544 -6.38 1.67 5.95
N GLU A 545 -6.17 0.36 6.07
CA GLU A 545 -4.90 -0.34 5.81
C GLU A 545 -4.38 -0.21 4.37
N HIS A 546 -5.24 0.21 3.43
CA HIS A 546 -4.90 0.34 2.02
C HIS A 546 -4.54 1.77 1.60
N VAL A 547 -4.71 2.76 2.48
CA VAL A 547 -4.47 4.19 2.21
C VAL A 547 -3.04 4.46 1.72
N THR A 548 -2.02 3.95 2.41
CA THR A 548 -0.61 4.17 2.03
C THR A 548 -0.06 3.10 1.06
N ARG A 549 -0.93 2.21 0.57
CA ARG A 549 -0.60 1.09 -0.32
C ARG A 549 -1.42 1.19 -1.60
N HIS A 550 -2.42 0.33 -1.75
CA HIS A 550 -3.29 0.24 -2.92
C HIS A 550 -3.79 1.61 -3.38
N HIS A 551 -4.33 2.45 -2.49
CA HIS A 551 -4.84 3.77 -2.88
C HIS A 551 -3.71 4.69 -3.39
N LEU A 552 -2.53 4.66 -2.78
CA LEU A 552 -1.37 5.43 -3.23
C LEU A 552 -0.86 4.94 -4.59
N TYR A 553 -0.75 3.62 -4.76
CA TYR A 553 -0.31 2.99 -6.01
C TYR A 553 -1.30 3.21 -7.15
N ALA A 554 -2.61 3.11 -6.90
CA ALA A 554 -3.64 3.37 -7.89
C ALA A 554 -3.59 4.82 -8.40
N ARG A 555 -3.40 5.79 -7.49
CA ARG A 555 -3.20 7.20 -7.87
C ARG A 555 -1.96 7.38 -8.73
N PHE A 556 -0.81 6.85 -8.30
CA PHE A 556 0.42 6.89 -9.08
C PHE A 556 0.25 6.29 -10.49
N VAL A 557 -0.35 5.10 -10.58
CA VAL A 557 -0.56 4.42 -11.87
C VAL A 557 -1.49 5.23 -12.77
N THR A 558 -2.56 5.81 -12.21
CA THR A 558 -3.47 6.70 -12.96
C THR A 558 -2.74 7.93 -13.49
N MET A 559 -1.99 8.63 -12.65
CA MET A 559 -1.20 9.81 -13.06
C MET A 559 -0.17 9.45 -14.13
N ALA A 560 0.55 8.34 -13.96
CA ALA A 560 1.53 7.90 -14.95
C ALA A 560 0.89 7.53 -16.29
N LEU A 561 -0.27 6.85 -16.27
CA LEU A 561 -1.02 6.54 -17.50
C LEU A 561 -1.60 7.79 -18.16
N HIS A 562 -2.03 8.78 -17.37
CA HIS A 562 -2.46 10.09 -17.88
C HIS A 562 -1.32 10.80 -18.61
N ASP A 563 -0.14 10.88 -18.00
CA ASP A 563 1.02 11.56 -18.59
C ASP A 563 1.52 10.87 -19.86
N LEU A 564 1.29 9.55 -19.98
CA LEU A 564 1.53 8.77 -21.18
C LEU A 564 0.41 8.89 -22.24
N GLY A 565 -0.65 9.65 -21.96
CA GLY A 565 -1.76 9.90 -22.87
C GLY A 565 -2.79 8.76 -22.94
N HIS A 566 -2.78 7.82 -22.00
CA HIS A 566 -3.70 6.69 -21.98
C HIS A 566 -5.01 6.98 -21.23
N LEU A 567 -5.03 7.97 -20.34
CA LEU A 567 -6.21 8.35 -19.55
C LEU A 567 -6.45 9.87 -19.59
N PRO A 568 -7.71 10.32 -19.59
CA PRO A 568 -8.05 11.76 -19.60
C PRO A 568 -8.17 12.37 -18.19
N PHE A 569 -7.84 11.63 -17.13
CA PHE A 569 -7.95 12.04 -15.73
C PHE A 569 -6.72 11.59 -14.93
N THR A 570 -6.41 12.30 -13.84
CA THR A 570 -5.23 12.05 -13.00
C THR A 570 -5.55 11.34 -11.69
N GLU A 571 -6.82 11.30 -11.27
CA GLU A 571 -7.25 10.70 -10.00
C GLU A 571 -8.30 9.60 -10.25
N PRO A 572 -8.07 8.36 -9.77
CA PRO A 572 -8.98 7.25 -10.05
C PRO A 572 -10.24 7.29 -9.19
N PHE A 573 -10.14 7.84 -7.97
CA PHE A 573 -11.19 7.81 -6.96
C PHE A 573 -11.43 9.23 -6.39
N PRO A 574 -12.22 10.09 -7.06
CA PRO A 574 -12.59 11.41 -6.54
C PRO A 574 -13.24 11.35 -5.15
N HIS A 575 -14.00 10.30 -4.85
CA HIS A 575 -14.61 10.06 -3.54
C HIS A 575 -14.14 8.73 -2.95
N LEU A 576 -13.64 8.74 -1.71
CA LEU A 576 -13.25 7.55 -0.95
C LEU A 576 -14.03 7.52 0.37
N ARG A 577 -14.48 6.34 0.77
CA ARG A 577 -15.04 6.10 2.11
C ARG A 577 -14.35 4.89 2.73
N LEU A 578 -13.90 5.06 3.98
CA LEU A 578 -13.19 4.03 4.72
C LEU A 578 -14.12 3.39 5.73
N HIS A 579 -14.16 2.05 5.75
CA HIS A 579 -14.85 1.35 6.82
C HIS A 579 -13.98 1.24 8.06
N GLY A 580 -14.62 1.09 9.20
CA GLY A 580 -13.96 0.74 10.44
C GLY A 580 -13.57 -0.73 10.52
N LEU A 581 -12.81 -1.09 11.55
CA LEU A 581 -12.37 -2.46 11.77
C LEU A 581 -13.41 -3.20 12.61
N LEU A 582 -13.95 -4.30 12.10
CA LEU A 582 -14.68 -5.25 12.95
C LEU A 582 -13.73 -6.10 13.78
N ILE A 583 -14.03 -6.16 15.07
CA ILE A 583 -13.32 -6.97 16.07
C ILE A 583 -14.27 -8.02 16.65
N LYS A 584 -13.72 -9.00 17.36
CA LYS A 584 -14.48 -9.97 18.15
C LYS A 584 -13.85 -10.12 19.53
N ASP A 585 -14.66 -9.94 20.55
CA ASP A 585 -14.29 -10.03 21.97
C ASP A 585 -13.13 -9.07 22.33
N GLY A 586 -13.22 -7.83 21.85
CA GLY A 586 -12.20 -6.79 22.06
C GLY A 586 -10.92 -6.95 21.23
N PHE A 587 -10.85 -7.94 20.34
CA PHE A 587 -9.64 -8.26 19.57
C PHE A 587 -9.87 -8.27 18.06
N LYS A 588 -8.90 -7.76 17.30
CA LYS A 588 -8.87 -7.91 15.83
C LYS A 588 -9.04 -9.39 15.45
N MET A 589 -9.93 -9.66 14.49
CA MET A 589 -10.14 -11.00 13.98
C MET A 589 -8.89 -11.50 13.25
N SER A 590 -8.42 -12.70 13.60
CA SER A 590 -7.25 -13.32 12.96
C SER A 590 -7.28 -14.83 13.10
N LYS A 591 -6.75 -15.54 12.09
CA LYS A 591 -6.68 -17.01 12.11
C LYS A 591 -5.88 -17.54 13.30
N SER A 592 -4.78 -16.87 13.67
CA SER A 592 -3.91 -17.27 14.79
C SER A 592 -4.60 -17.20 16.15
N ARG A 593 -5.60 -16.34 16.30
CA ARG A 593 -6.41 -16.23 17.54
C ARG A 593 -7.67 -17.09 17.51
N GLY A 594 -7.99 -17.73 16.39
CA GLY A 594 -9.19 -18.55 16.24
C GLY A 594 -10.50 -17.77 16.38
N ASN A 595 -10.47 -16.44 16.31
CA ASN A 595 -11.65 -15.56 16.48
C ASN A 595 -12.22 -15.06 15.15
N VAL A 596 -11.83 -15.66 14.01
CA VAL A 596 -12.42 -15.35 12.70
C VAL A 596 -13.85 -15.86 12.68
N VAL A 597 -14.78 -15.01 12.28
CA VAL A 597 -16.20 -15.37 12.19
C VAL A 597 -16.54 -15.69 10.73
N ASN A 598 -16.97 -16.93 10.49
CA ASN A 598 -17.45 -17.38 9.18
C ASN A 598 -18.88 -16.86 8.96
N PRO A 599 -19.16 -16.11 7.87
CA PRO A 599 -20.50 -15.58 7.61
C PRO A 599 -21.53 -16.67 7.30
N ASP A 600 -21.14 -17.83 6.77
CA ASP A 600 -22.07 -18.88 6.32
C ASP A 600 -22.93 -19.43 7.46
N GLU A 601 -22.34 -19.54 8.66
CA GLU A 601 -23.05 -19.95 9.86
C GLU A 601 -24.22 -19.00 10.16
N TYR A 602 -24.00 -17.70 10.02
CA TYR A 602 -25.01 -16.67 10.29
C TYR A 602 -25.98 -16.51 9.14
N VAL A 603 -25.53 -16.64 7.89
CA VAL A 603 -26.44 -16.63 6.73
C VAL A 603 -27.40 -17.83 6.79
N SER A 604 -26.90 -19.01 7.16
CA SER A 604 -27.74 -20.20 7.35
C SER A 604 -28.76 -20.04 8.48
N LEU A 605 -28.32 -19.58 9.66
CA LEU A 605 -29.16 -19.47 10.85
C LEU A 605 -30.09 -18.25 10.82
N TYR A 606 -29.58 -17.11 10.35
CA TYR A 606 -30.22 -15.81 10.44
C TYR A 606 -30.71 -15.27 9.09
N GLY A 607 -30.21 -15.74 7.96
CA GLY A 607 -30.42 -15.11 6.66
C GLY A 607 -29.41 -13.98 6.40
N ALA A 608 -29.15 -13.70 5.12
CA ALA A 608 -28.27 -12.63 4.69
C ALA A 608 -28.77 -11.25 5.15
N ASP A 609 -30.07 -10.98 5.06
CA ASP A 609 -30.63 -9.67 5.42
C ASP A 609 -30.36 -9.31 6.88
N ASN A 610 -30.59 -10.24 7.79
CA ASN A 610 -30.35 -10.03 9.22
C ASN A 610 -28.87 -9.82 9.55
N LEU A 611 -27.96 -10.57 8.90
CA LEU A 611 -26.52 -10.38 9.09
C LEU A 611 -26.10 -8.99 8.62
N ARG A 612 -26.51 -8.59 7.41
CA ARG A 612 -26.19 -7.27 6.84
C ARG A 612 -26.75 -6.14 7.69
N MET A 613 -28.01 -6.26 8.14
CA MET A 613 -28.63 -5.28 9.03
C MET A 613 -27.91 -5.19 10.37
N TYR A 614 -27.53 -6.32 10.97
CA TYR A 614 -26.77 -6.31 12.22
C TYR A 614 -25.44 -5.56 12.04
N LEU A 615 -24.71 -5.91 10.98
CA LEU A 615 -23.42 -5.31 10.66
C LEU A 615 -23.51 -3.79 10.46
N LEU A 616 -24.60 -3.28 9.88
CA LEU A 616 -24.81 -1.84 9.71
C LEU A 616 -25.50 -1.16 10.91
N PHE A 617 -25.96 -1.93 11.89
CA PHE A 617 -26.62 -1.43 13.10
C PHE A 617 -25.69 -1.44 14.32
N CYS A 618 -24.60 -2.23 14.31
CA CYS A 618 -23.73 -2.40 15.46
C CYS A 618 -22.91 -1.16 15.84
N GLY A 619 -22.79 -0.19 14.93
CA GLY A 619 -22.09 1.09 15.14
C GLY A 619 -21.99 1.90 13.85
N PRO A 620 -21.43 3.13 13.91
CA PRO A 620 -21.08 3.90 12.72
C PRO A 620 -20.16 3.10 11.79
N TRP A 621 -20.40 3.16 10.48
CA TRP A 621 -19.70 2.30 9.51
C TRP A 621 -18.20 2.61 9.42
N GLU A 622 -17.80 3.87 9.61
CA GLU A 622 -16.39 4.28 9.64
C GLU A 622 -15.65 3.90 10.94
N GLU A 623 -16.35 3.62 12.04
CA GLU A 623 -15.75 3.30 13.33
C GLU A 623 -15.54 1.79 13.53
N GLY A 624 -16.42 0.96 12.96
CA GLY A 624 -16.39 -0.48 13.15
C GLY A 624 -17.25 -0.91 14.32
N GLY A 625 -16.87 -1.99 14.99
CA GLY A 625 -17.62 -2.52 16.11
C GLY A 625 -17.14 -3.89 16.58
N ASP A 626 -17.58 -4.27 17.77
CA ASP A 626 -17.35 -5.61 18.31
C ASP A 626 -18.49 -6.55 17.93
N PHE A 627 -18.17 -7.56 17.13
CA PHE A 627 -19.13 -8.53 16.63
C PHE A 627 -19.65 -9.41 17.77
N SER A 628 -20.98 -9.45 17.92
CA SER A 628 -21.67 -10.16 18.99
C SER A 628 -22.85 -10.97 18.48
N ASP A 629 -22.84 -12.27 18.78
CA ASP A 629 -23.92 -13.20 18.47
C ASP A 629 -25.26 -12.77 19.09
N LYS A 630 -25.22 -12.07 20.23
CA LYS A 630 -26.42 -11.54 20.90
C LYS A 630 -27.13 -10.48 20.07
N GLY A 631 -26.39 -9.71 19.26
CA GLY A 631 -26.94 -8.68 18.39
C GLY A 631 -27.81 -9.24 17.27
N MET A 632 -27.47 -10.43 16.77
CA MET A 632 -28.21 -11.13 15.71
C MET A 632 -29.66 -11.45 16.09
N VAL A 633 -29.89 -11.85 17.35
CA VAL A 633 -31.24 -12.12 17.87
C VAL A 633 -32.11 -10.86 17.84
N GLY A 634 -31.52 -9.68 18.03
CA GLY A 634 -32.20 -8.40 17.93
C GLY A 634 -32.70 -8.12 16.52
N MET A 635 -31.85 -8.35 15.51
CA MET A 635 -32.22 -8.17 14.09
C MET A 635 -33.32 -9.14 13.68
N GLU A 636 -33.24 -10.38 14.12
CA GLU A 636 -34.27 -11.38 13.84
C GLU A 636 -35.65 -10.98 14.37
N ARG A 637 -35.70 -10.46 15.61
CA ARG A 637 -36.95 -9.95 16.19
C ARG A 637 -37.47 -8.75 15.41
N PHE A 638 -36.58 -7.90 14.92
CA PHE A 638 -36.95 -6.73 14.15
C PHE A 638 -37.56 -7.12 12.79
N THR A 639 -36.89 -7.95 12.00
CA THR A 639 -37.39 -8.41 10.69
C THR A 639 -38.66 -9.22 10.81
N SER A 640 -38.76 -10.11 11.82
CA SER A 640 -40.00 -10.80 12.16
C SER A 640 -41.15 -9.84 12.48
N ARG A 641 -40.87 -8.76 13.23
CA ARG A 641 -41.89 -7.74 13.55
C ARG A 641 -42.32 -6.95 12.31
N VAL A 642 -41.39 -6.61 11.42
CA VAL A 642 -41.70 -5.97 10.14
C VAL A 642 -42.58 -6.90 9.29
N TRP A 643 -42.23 -8.18 9.20
CA TRP A 643 -43.04 -9.18 8.52
C TRP A 643 -44.46 -9.23 9.09
N SER A 644 -44.61 -9.42 10.41
CA SER A 644 -45.92 -9.46 11.07
C SER A 644 -46.71 -8.16 10.93
N LEU A 645 -46.07 -7.00 10.84
CA LEU A 645 -46.74 -5.72 10.60
C LEU A 645 -47.37 -5.67 9.19
N VAL A 646 -46.69 -6.25 8.20
CA VAL A 646 -47.11 -6.25 6.79
C VAL A 646 -48.07 -7.38 6.47
N THR A 647 -47.85 -8.58 7.02
CA THR A 647 -48.66 -9.79 6.75
C THR A 647 -49.79 -10.00 7.76
N GLY A 648 -49.67 -9.45 8.97
CA GLY A 648 -50.69 -9.57 10.00
C GLY A 648 -51.77 -8.49 9.94
N ASN A 649 -52.93 -8.78 10.56
CA ASN A 649 -53.95 -7.79 10.89
C ASN A 649 -53.52 -6.94 12.11
N HIS A 650 -52.37 -6.24 12.03
CA HIS A 650 -51.94 -5.37 13.13
C HIS A 650 -53.01 -4.29 13.40
N GLN A 651 -53.58 -4.23 14.60
CA GLN A 651 -54.34 -3.04 15.03
C GLN A 651 -53.36 -2.13 15.78
N PRO A 652 -53.21 -0.86 15.39
CA PRO A 652 -52.36 0.06 16.13
C PRO A 652 -52.82 0.11 17.60
N GLY A 653 -51.87 0.08 18.54
CA GLY A 653 -52.18 0.39 19.93
C GLY A 653 -52.74 1.81 20.08
N ALA A 654 -53.47 2.09 21.17
CA ALA A 654 -54.07 3.40 21.42
C ALA A 654 -53.02 4.52 21.34
N GLY A 655 -53.09 5.33 20.27
CA GLY A 655 -52.15 6.43 19.97
C GLY A 655 -51.22 6.20 18.78
N GLY A 656 -51.20 5.00 18.17
CA GLY A 656 -50.42 4.72 16.95
C GLY A 656 -51.16 5.11 15.67
N VAL A 657 -50.49 5.83 14.76
CA VAL A 657 -51.02 6.12 13.42
C VAL A 657 -50.86 4.87 12.54
N ASP A 658 -51.95 4.34 11.96
CA ASP A 658 -51.88 3.28 10.95
C ASP A 658 -51.43 3.87 9.61
N LEU A 659 -50.16 3.69 9.25
CA LEU A 659 -49.62 4.17 7.98
C LEU A 659 -50.26 3.47 6.76
N ARG A 660 -50.91 2.31 6.92
CA ARG A 660 -51.65 1.64 5.83
C ARG A 660 -52.96 2.36 5.48
N MET A 661 -53.47 3.23 6.36
CA MET A 661 -54.64 4.07 6.06
C MET A 661 -54.29 5.32 5.24
N ILE A 662 -53.04 5.79 5.31
CA ILE A 662 -52.58 6.94 4.49
C ILE A 662 -52.61 6.56 3.01
N ASP A 663 -52.14 5.36 2.65
CA ASP A 663 -52.07 4.89 1.26
C ASP A 663 -53.46 4.55 0.67
N ARG A 664 -54.40 4.10 1.50
CA ARG A 664 -55.81 3.88 1.10
C ARG A 664 -56.58 5.19 0.88
N THR A 665 -56.14 6.29 1.50
CA THR A 665 -56.80 7.59 1.36
C THR A 665 -56.31 8.30 0.10
N ILE A 666 -55.02 8.17 -0.27
CA ILE A 666 -54.46 8.74 -1.51
C ILE A 666 -55.04 8.07 -2.76
N LYS A 667 -55.37 6.78 -2.73
CA LYS A 667 -56.06 6.10 -3.86
C LYS A 667 -57.55 6.48 -4.03
N LYS A 668 -58.11 7.29 -3.13
CA LYS A 668 -59.52 7.71 -3.15
C LYS A 668 -59.72 9.21 -3.42
N VAL A 669 -58.65 9.97 -3.68
CA VAL A 669 -58.73 11.39 -4.08
C VAL A 669 -58.42 11.52 -5.56
#